data_AF-A0A4Z1T1C2-F1
#
_entry.id   AF-A0A4Z1T1C2-F1
#
_cell.length_a   1.000
_cell.length_b   1.000
_cell.length_c   1.000
_cell.angle_alpha   90.00
_cell.angle_beta   90.00
_cell.angle_gamma   90.00
#
_symmetry.space_group_name_H-M   'P 1'
#
loop_
_entity.id
_entity.type
_entity.pdbx_description
1 polymer ?
#
loop_
_entity_poly.entity_id
_entity_poly.type
_entity_poly.pdbx_seq_one_letter_code
_entity_poly.pdbx_strand_id
1 'polypeptide(L)'
;MPRTYLRYEPDMAAGVIVAGGAAASTCGRRLFSAALDRILTWDLQTGHLLSTFDIQRDTHATVIVHHQKQPLLAVGYHDGRVDVFDTETPHLDLLHTYSVHQAAISALLFATDGSQLYSASTKAELSCFSLSAGRPLYRLPKEHSGPITALALLDDNHLVSASRDKVVIVWSLTDRCKLQTLAESITEARALATFCFEGEQSTAEWLIFAGGSDNVIHCWSSVELPPLPTMKELILMEADETATSGAHRFVQLAEEHGVLHGGHDVPKDLSNALERNDTRSIQVTNVMEEAESLLASRRRPFVYLGKMERSIIEPTQTMAIISGCVPKDFSNPALFLTGLHSVELYSLLTLKSATAQSLKRARRLARQKVEKVLRLLETSEALFKTEAAALLDSKPASFQLSHLLSSLLVLRAPYGGKLVSANWLPLSRGIYVATNENLVQVYALGVETKMGFVPLVDKRVEDALAEVRNLTYDETVEIALPGHRHPIHNISLNSDDTLAITCSLGEVKVWSMRRLSPVATIVLPNSMKAPTHARILPGNQFSVATDTVGSLVLINNRTLEPIDIIAAHTKKITALEVVSGMLVTAGEDGYVRYWSFGLADEGLTIIQERQFNAGNAITTIAFDPQGKYIFVALVDNTVRIHFADSLRFHMVLYGHSLPITGISVSANGEKLITCSTDKTLRIWGLQFGECQKVLRGDSAFTSVRLIRDTHLALAANKAGRLTYWDMDSHQLISVLGEGNYGALFARGHFGECTGLVVSSTGRFAVSVGQDGAIRQWLQSEELISVESEERKRLEEAFEAEANRKTVGWEDESITSEAKNAGDTIMEAVALVSGELNAGHTGPSLTTYGQAPLDYLIRTLTVTVRHETLYDALLSITVAAALDLLKLLVLCLDHQKQPSDLLIRCLLHLIMHYFHHSTDTQGLGPIILSAQSHITTLLKSQEVAARTVLGCLRLMANYGQYNEE
;
A
#
# COMPACT_ATOMS: atom_id res chain seq x y z
N MET A 1 10.49 35.99 -32.44
CA MET A 1 11.07 35.18 -31.36
C MET A 1 10.00 34.21 -30.89
N PRO A 2 10.34 32.95 -30.59
CA PRO A 2 9.37 32.03 -29.99
C PRO A 2 8.81 32.67 -28.71
N ARG A 3 7.49 32.60 -28.52
CA ARG A 3 6.87 33.06 -27.28
C ARG A 3 7.39 32.17 -26.15
N THR A 4 7.91 32.81 -25.11
CA THR A 4 8.39 32.13 -23.91
C THR A 4 7.47 32.45 -22.75
N TYR A 5 7.27 31.48 -21.88
CA TYR A 5 6.35 31.58 -20.75
C TYR A 5 7.03 31.12 -19.47
N LEU A 6 6.66 31.71 -18.34
CA LEU A 6 7.09 31.23 -17.04
C LEU A 6 6.41 29.88 -16.72
N ARG A 7 7.18 28.96 -16.15
CA ARG A 7 6.72 27.62 -15.78
C ARG A 7 5.99 27.62 -14.44
N TYR A 8 5.03 26.72 -14.28
CA TYR A 8 4.51 26.34 -12.95
C TYR A 8 5.14 25.02 -12.50
N GLU A 9 5.75 25.02 -11.33
CA GLU A 9 6.38 23.86 -10.70
C GLU A 9 5.63 23.46 -9.42
N PRO A 10 5.61 22.17 -9.06
CA PRO A 10 5.07 21.75 -7.78
C PRO A 10 5.93 22.31 -6.63
N ASP A 11 5.30 22.98 -5.67
CA ASP A 11 5.97 23.60 -4.52
C ASP A 11 5.68 22.82 -3.23
N MET A 12 4.42 22.74 -2.85
CA MET A 12 3.98 22.05 -1.63
C MET A 12 2.79 21.14 -1.91
N ALA A 13 2.69 20.03 -1.18
CA ALA A 13 1.46 19.23 -1.12
C ALA A 13 1.14 18.85 0.33
N ALA A 14 -0.15 18.83 0.65
CA ALA A 14 -0.66 18.52 1.97
C ALA A 14 -2.04 17.83 1.88
N GLY A 15 -2.64 17.53 3.02
CA GLY A 15 -4.02 17.05 3.09
C GLY A 15 -4.16 15.53 3.18
N VAL A 16 -3.12 14.75 2.88
CA VAL A 16 -3.12 13.28 2.98
C VAL A 16 -2.17 12.82 4.09
N ILE A 17 -2.67 11.97 4.97
CA ILE A 17 -2.01 11.36 6.12
C ILE A 17 -1.67 9.90 5.78
N VAL A 18 -2.66 9.12 5.31
CA VAL A 18 -2.46 7.72 4.88
C VAL A 18 -3.36 7.38 3.69
N ALA A 19 -2.79 6.73 2.68
CA ALA A 19 -3.49 6.16 1.53
C ALA A 19 -3.04 4.72 1.23
N GLY A 20 -1.73 4.45 1.22
CA GLY A 20 -1.13 3.16 0.80
C GLY A 20 -0.69 2.23 1.94
N GLY A 21 -1.09 2.54 3.18
CA GLY A 21 -0.67 1.82 4.38
C GLY A 21 0.32 2.59 5.25
N ALA A 22 0.57 2.07 6.45
CA ALA A 22 1.50 2.62 7.41
C ALA A 22 2.24 1.51 8.15
N ALA A 23 3.48 1.80 8.56
CA ALA A 23 4.33 0.93 9.37
C ALA A 23 4.91 1.72 10.55
N ALA A 24 4.92 1.13 11.73
CA ALA A 24 5.58 1.72 12.90
C ALA A 24 7.04 1.30 12.98
N SER A 25 7.88 2.20 13.48
CA SER A 25 9.26 1.89 13.81
C SER A 25 9.34 0.89 14.96
N THR A 26 10.41 0.09 15.00
CA THR A 26 10.76 -0.80 16.12
C THR A 26 10.78 -0.10 17.48
N CYS A 27 11.16 1.18 17.51
CA CYS A 27 11.16 1.97 18.74
C CYS A 27 9.75 2.36 19.23
N GLY A 28 8.70 2.12 18.43
CA GLY A 28 7.31 2.47 18.75
C GLY A 28 7.03 3.97 18.84
N ARG A 29 8.00 4.81 18.48
CA ARG A 29 7.92 6.28 18.57
C ARG A 29 7.61 6.95 17.23
N ARG A 30 8.06 6.36 16.12
CA ARG A 30 7.82 6.90 14.77
C ARG A 30 6.85 6.03 14.01
N LEU A 31 6.02 6.66 13.18
CA LEU A 31 5.15 6.00 12.22
C LEU A 31 5.46 6.51 10.82
N PHE A 32 5.67 5.59 9.88
CA PHE A 32 5.85 5.87 8.47
C PHE A 32 4.54 5.60 7.75
N SER A 33 4.01 6.58 7.02
CA SER A 33 2.78 6.41 6.25
C SER A 33 2.96 6.73 4.77
N ALA A 34 2.36 5.91 3.91
CA ALA A 34 2.25 6.15 2.48
C ALA A 34 1.14 7.15 2.23
N ALA A 35 1.48 8.37 1.85
CA ALA A 35 0.57 9.44 1.46
C ALA A 35 0.67 9.69 -0.05
N LEU A 36 0.15 8.75 -0.85
CA LEU A 36 0.19 8.78 -2.33
C LEU A 36 1.62 8.78 -2.89
N ASP A 37 2.09 9.91 -3.42
CA ASP A 37 3.42 10.17 -3.96
C ASP A 37 4.42 10.63 -2.88
N ARG A 38 4.07 10.52 -1.60
CA ARG A 38 4.95 10.88 -0.48
C ARG A 38 4.97 9.80 0.60
N ILE A 39 6.08 9.73 1.33
CA ILE A 39 6.18 8.98 2.58
C ILE A 39 6.33 9.99 3.72
N LEU A 40 5.44 9.92 4.70
CA LEU A 40 5.40 10.84 5.83
C LEU A 40 5.91 10.13 7.08
N THR A 41 6.75 10.82 7.86
CA THR A 41 7.20 10.32 9.16
C THR A 41 6.55 11.12 10.27
N TRP A 42 5.79 10.46 11.13
CA TRP A 42 5.08 11.04 12.26
C TRP A 42 5.74 10.66 13.58
N ASP A 43 5.68 11.56 14.55
CA ASP A 43 5.95 11.23 15.95
C ASP A 43 4.67 10.76 16.63
N LEU A 44 4.66 9.52 17.10
CA LEU A 44 3.50 8.90 17.76
C LEU A 44 3.26 9.44 19.17
N GLN A 45 4.19 10.19 19.76
CA GLN A 45 3.97 10.84 21.06
C GLN A 45 3.24 12.17 20.93
N THR A 46 3.60 12.96 19.91
CA THR A 46 3.07 14.32 19.73
C THR A 46 2.02 14.42 18.61
N GLY A 47 1.95 13.44 17.71
CA GLY A 47 1.13 13.49 16.51
C GLY A 47 1.65 14.46 15.46
N HIS A 48 2.84 15.03 15.63
CA HIS A 48 3.43 15.98 14.68
C HIS A 48 4.16 15.28 13.53
N LEU A 49 4.11 15.92 12.35
CA LEU A 49 4.88 15.52 11.18
C LEU A 49 6.35 15.89 11.40
N LEU A 50 7.24 14.91 11.32
CA LEU A 50 8.69 15.08 11.46
C LEU A 50 9.36 15.37 10.11
N SER A 51 8.96 14.63 9.07
CA SER A 51 9.58 14.73 7.75
C SER A 51 8.64 14.25 6.64
N THR A 52 8.97 14.64 5.42
CA THR A 52 8.30 14.21 4.19
C THR A 52 9.35 13.78 3.19
N PHE A 53 9.20 12.59 2.62
CA PHE A 53 10.00 12.11 1.48
C PHE A 53 9.12 12.10 0.24
N ASP A 54 9.51 12.85 -0.79
CA ASP A 54 8.78 12.95 -2.05
C ASP A 54 9.28 11.90 -3.04
N ILE A 55 8.36 11.07 -3.55
CA ILE A 55 8.64 10.05 -4.56
C ILE A 55 8.80 10.80 -5.90
N GLN A 56 10.02 10.82 -6.44
CA GLN A 56 10.35 11.54 -7.69
C GLN A 56 9.83 10.83 -8.96
N ARG A 57 8.63 10.23 -8.94
CA ARG A 57 8.00 9.52 -10.07
C ARG A 57 6.47 9.55 -9.99
N ASP A 58 5.84 9.26 -11.13
CA ASP A 58 4.38 9.21 -11.32
C ASP A 58 3.69 7.96 -10.74
N THR A 59 4.07 7.58 -9.52
CA THR A 59 3.52 6.43 -8.82
C THR A 59 3.13 6.74 -7.40
N HIS A 60 2.28 5.87 -6.84
CA HIS A 60 1.92 5.94 -5.44
C HIS A 60 2.37 4.66 -4.73
N ALA A 61 2.70 4.80 -3.45
CA ALA A 61 3.03 3.67 -2.59
C ALA A 61 1.78 2.81 -2.34
N THR A 62 1.94 1.49 -2.49
CA THR A 62 0.87 0.49 -2.31
C THR A 62 1.01 -0.30 -1.02
N VAL A 63 2.25 -0.53 -0.58
CA VAL A 63 2.59 -1.32 0.62
C VAL A 63 3.81 -0.72 1.29
N ILE A 64 3.80 -0.63 2.62
CA ILE A 64 4.95 -0.26 3.44
C ILE A 64 5.16 -1.34 4.51
N VAL A 65 6.41 -1.76 4.69
CA VAL A 65 6.82 -2.69 5.75
C VAL A 65 8.07 -2.17 6.44
N HIS A 66 8.07 -2.15 7.77
CA HIS A 66 9.25 -1.88 8.59
C HIS A 66 9.81 -3.20 9.13
N HIS A 67 11.13 -3.33 9.17
CA HIS A 67 11.79 -4.51 9.70
C HIS A 67 11.70 -4.57 11.24
N GLN A 68 11.47 -5.74 11.84
CA GLN A 68 11.14 -5.86 13.26
C GLN A 68 12.29 -5.54 14.25
N LYS A 69 13.54 -5.51 13.81
CA LYS A 69 14.71 -5.24 14.68
C LYS A 69 15.61 -4.12 14.16
N GLN A 70 16.09 -4.25 12.92
CA GLN A 70 16.89 -3.26 12.21
C GLN A 70 16.07 -2.03 11.75
N PRO A 71 16.71 -0.86 11.58
CA PRO A 71 16.06 0.37 11.14
C PRO A 71 15.81 0.40 9.61
N LEU A 72 15.28 -0.66 9.04
CA LEU A 72 15.02 -0.75 7.59
C LEU A 72 13.52 -0.62 7.27
N LEU A 73 13.20 0.14 6.24
CA LEU A 73 11.85 0.32 5.72
C LEU A 73 11.82 -0.03 4.23
N ALA A 74 10.92 -0.92 3.81
CA ALA A 74 10.68 -1.21 2.41
C ALA A 74 9.32 -0.64 1.98
N VAL A 75 9.29 0.01 0.82
CA VAL A 75 8.10 0.59 0.21
C VAL A 75 7.92 0.03 -1.18
N GLY A 76 6.74 -0.51 -1.47
CA GLY A 76 6.36 -1.00 -2.77
C GLY A 76 5.42 -0.03 -3.46
N TYR A 77 5.58 0.13 -4.77
CA TYR A 77 4.82 1.09 -5.57
C TYR A 77 3.92 0.43 -6.62
N HIS A 78 3.01 1.23 -7.17
CA HIS A 78 2.05 0.78 -8.18
C HIS A 78 2.68 0.40 -9.54
N ASP A 79 3.86 0.92 -9.89
CA ASP A 79 4.61 0.54 -11.10
C ASP A 79 5.35 -0.80 -10.96
N GLY A 80 5.47 -1.36 -9.75
CA GLY A 80 6.27 -2.55 -9.48
C GLY A 80 7.68 -2.28 -8.95
N ARG A 81 8.00 -1.03 -8.64
CA ARG A 81 9.25 -0.65 -7.97
C ARG A 81 9.18 -0.91 -6.47
N VAL A 82 10.31 -1.28 -5.88
CA VAL A 82 10.54 -1.35 -4.44
C VAL A 82 11.65 -0.38 -4.06
N ASP A 83 11.43 0.49 -3.09
CA ASP A 83 12.50 1.26 -2.45
C ASP A 83 12.76 0.75 -1.05
N VAL A 84 14.02 0.79 -0.64
CA VAL A 84 14.46 0.47 0.72
C VAL A 84 15.13 1.70 1.33
N PHE A 85 14.68 2.09 2.51
CA PHE A 85 15.14 3.26 3.25
C PHE A 85 15.76 2.87 4.59
N ASP A 86 16.71 3.66 5.03
CA ASP A 86 17.14 3.72 6.41
C ASP A 86 16.20 4.62 7.23
N THR A 87 15.86 4.16 8.43
CA THR A 87 14.95 4.83 9.36
C THR A 87 15.62 5.36 10.62
N GLU A 88 16.95 5.27 10.71
CA GLU A 88 17.71 5.91 11.79
C GLU A 88 17.43 7.42 11.83
N THR A 89 17.52 8.07 10.67
CA THR A 89 17.19 9.49 10.50
C THR A 89 15.69 9.67 10.22
N PRO A 90 15.09 10.80 10.61
CA PRO A 90 13.72 11.09 10.23
C PRO A 90 13.57 11.31 8.72
N HIS A 91 14.62 11.70 7.99
CA HIS A 91 14.51 12.11 6.58
C HIS A 91 14.39 10.96 5.58
N LEU A 92 14.44 9.71 6.03
CA LEU A 92 14.38 8.51 5.21
C LEU A 92 15.46 8.51 4.12
N ASP A 93 16.65 8.02 4.48
CA ASP A 93 17.75 7.94 3.53
C ASP A 93 17.55 6.74 2.60
N LEU A 94 17.41 7.00 1.29
CA LEU A 94 17.20 5.96 0.28
C LEU A 94 18.47 5.12 0.11
N LEU A 95 18.37 3.82 0.39
CA LEU A 95 19.47 2.85 0.25
C LEU A 95 19.48 2.21 -1.13
N HIS A 96 18.35 1.61 -1.52
CA HIS A 96 18.24 0.81 -2.75
C HIS A 96 16.90 1.03 -3.44
N THR A 97 16.90 0.85 -4.77
CA THR A 97 15.72 0.93 -5.63
C THR A 97 15.70 -0.27 -6.55
N TYR A 98 14.71 -1.15 -6.42
CA TYR A 98 14.55 -2.32 -7.26
C TYR A 98 13.38 -2.14 -8.23
N SER A 99 13.63 -2.20 -9.54
CA SER A 99 12.60 -2.16 -10.59
C SER A 99 12.49 -3.50 -11.33
N VAL A 100 11.94 -4.51 -10.67
CA VAL A 100 11.91 -5.89 -11.20
C VAL A 100 10.52 -6.35 -11.62
N HIS A 101 9.46 -5.82 -11.01
CA HIS A 101 8.08 -6.20 -11.35
C HIS A 101 7.53 -5.27 -12.42
N GLN A 102 6.70 -5.81 -13.31
CA GLN A 102 5.99 -5.04 -14.33
C GLN A 102 4.59 -4.57 -13.88
N ALA A 103 4.24 -4.82 -12.63
CA ALA A 103 2.92 -4.52 -12.09
C ALA A 103 3.02 -4.21 -10.60
N ALA A 104 1.97 -3.57 -10.08
CA ALA A 104 1.88 -3.09 -8.72
C ALA A 104 2.29 -4.15 -7.69
N ILE A 105 3.05 -3.70 -6.70
CA ILE A 105 3.48 -4.53 -5.58
C ILE A 105 2.30 -4.74 -4.63
N SER A 106 2.06 -6.00 -4.30
CA SER A 106 0.94 -6.42 -3.46
C SER A 106 1.34 -6.86 -2.07
N ALA A 107 2.56 -7.39 -1.89
CA ALA A 107 3.09 -7.76 -0.58
C ALA A 107 4.62 -7.62 -0.54
N LEU A 108 5.14 -7.27 0.63
CA LEU A 108 6.57 -7.17 0.95
C LEU A 108 6.83 -7.90 2.26
N LEU A 109 8.01 -8.52 2.38
CA LEU A 109 8.42 -9.19 3.61
C LEU A 109 9.95 -9.19 3.72
N PHE A 110 10.47 -8.70 4.84
CA PHE A 110 11.88 -8.87 5.15
C PHE A 110 12.17 -10.25 5.72
N ALA A 111 13.37 -10.76 5.47
CA ALA A 111 13.93 -11.88 6.20
C ALA A 111 14.10 -11.53 7.70
N THR A 112 14.14 -12.56 8.55
CA THR A 112 14.26 -12.46 10.01
C THR A 112 15.54 -11.74 10.45
N ASP A 113 16.59 -11.86 9.64
CA ASP A 113 17.92 -11.28 9.82
C ASP A 113 18.08 -9.90 9.17
N GLY A 114 17.11 -9.46 8.37
CA GLY A 114 17.18 -8.23 7.59
C GLY A 114 18.19 -8.26 6.44
N SER A 115 18.67 -9.42 6.00
CA SER A 115 19.63 -9.52 4.88
C SER A 115 18.96 -9.59 3.51
N GLN A 116 17.73 -10.12 3.47
CA GLN A 116 16.94 -10.31 2.26
C GLN A 116 15.57 -9.63 2.34
N LEU A 117 15.04 -9.27 1.18
CA LEU A 117 13.71 -8.73 1.00
C LEU A 117 12.95 -9.54 -0.06
N TYR A 118 11.77 -10.03 0.30
CA TYR A 118 10.85 -10.69 -0.61
C TYR A 118 9.78 -9.71 -1.06
N SER A 119 9.48 -9.73 -2.36
CA SER A 119 8.43 -8.92 -2.95
C SER A 119 7.52 -9.77 -3.80
N ALA A 120 6.23 -9.46 -3.73
CA ALA A 120 5.22 -10.07 -4.57
C ALA A 120 4.43 -9.01 -5.34
N SER A 121 4.08 -9.36 -6.56
CA SER A 121 3.32 -8.52 -7.49
C SER A 121 1.89 -9.02 -7.67
N THR A 122 1.02 -8.10 -8.07
CA THR A 122 -0.35 -8.38 -8.54
C THR A 122 -0.40 -9.34 -9.73
N LYS A 123 0.70 -9.51 -10.49
CA LYS A 123 0.82 -10.49 -11.58
C LYS A 123 1.32 -11.88 -11.13
N ALA A 124 1.30 -12.17 -9.83
CA ALA A 124 1.72 -13.45 -9.25
C ALA A 124 3.22 -13.76 -9.37
N GLU A 125 4.04 -12.71 -9.51
CA GLU A 125 5.50 -12.81 -9.54
C GLU A 125 6.05 -12.61 -8.14
N LEU A 126 7.04 -13.44 -7.75
CA LEU A 126 7.68 -13.39 -6.44
C LEU A 126 9.20 -13.31 -6.63
N SER A 127 9.81 -12.25 -6.11
CA SER A 127 11.23 -11.95 -6.28
C SER A 127 11.92 -11.72 -4.94
N CYS A 128 13.14 -12.24 -4.81
CA CYS A 128 14.00 -12.06 -3.65
C CYS A 128 15.16 -11.10 -3.99
N PHE A 129 15.43 -10.16 -3.09
CA PHE A 129 16.52 -9.20 -3.18
C PHE A 129 17.50 -9.38 -2.03
N SER A 130 18.78 -9.15 -2.30
CA SER A 130 19.80 -9.01 -1.27
C SER A 130 20.01 -7.54 -0.97
N LEU A 131 19.87 -7.19 0.30
CA LEU A 131 20.04 -5.82 0.80
C LEU A 131 21.53 -5.48 0.93
N SER A 132 22.38 -6.44 1.30
CA SER A 132 23.83 -6.22 1.35
C SER A 132 24.48 -6.04 -0.02
N ALA A 133 23.98 -6.76 -1.04
CA ALA A 133 24.48 -6.66 -2.40
C ALA A 133 23.75 -5.63 -3.27
N GLY A 134 22.66 -5.03 -2.77
CA GLY A 134 21.86 -4.06 -3.53
C GLY A 134 21.35 -4.60 -4.86
N ARG A 135 21.00 -5.91 -4.96
CA ARG A 135 20.57 -6.52 -6.23
C ARG A 135 19.49 -7.59 -6.07
N PRO A 136 18.67 -7.82 -7.12
CA PRO A 136 17.82 -9.02 -7.18
C PRO A 136 18.69 -10.28 -7.20
N LEU A 137 18.29 -11.28 -6.39
CA LEU A 137 18.96 -12.57 -6.33
C LEU A 137 18.33 -13.56 -7.30
N TYR A 138 17.02 -13.77 -7.19
CA TYR A 138 16.27 -14.70 -8.02
C TYR A 138 14.78 -14.39 -7.99
N ARG A 139 14.06 -14.93 -8.99
CA ARG A 139 12.60 -14.96 -9.06
C ARG A 139 12.14 -16.41 -8.86
N LEU A 140 11.13 -16.62 -8.03
CA LEU A 140 10.52 -17.94 -7.87
C LEU A 140 9.65 -18.27 -9.09
N PRO A 141 9.48 -19.56 -9.42
CA PRO A 141 8.65 -19.96 -10.56
C PRO A 141 7.20 -19.53 -10.35
N LYS A 142 6.55 -19.12 -11.43
CA LYS A 142 5.18 -18.60 -11.40
C LYS A 142 4.17 -19.75 -11.28
N GLU A 143 3.86 -20.12 -10.04
CA GLU A 143 2.88 -21.17 -9.73
C GLU A 143 1.49 -20.61 -9.38
N HIS A 144 1.43 -19.39 -8.86
CA HIS A 144 0.16 -18.73 -8.55
C HIS A 144 -0.51 -18.25 -9.84
N SER A 145 -1.83 -18.44 -9.91
CA SER A 145 -2.65 -17.97 -11.05
C SER A 145 -3.25 -16.58 -10.82
N GLY A 146 -3.39 -16.19 -9.56
CA GLY A 146 -3.94 -14.91 -9.12
C GLY A 146 -2.93 -14.05 -8.35
N PRO A 147 -3.29 -12.79 -8.03
CA PRO A 147 -2.44 -11.89 -7.28
C PRO A 147 -2.12 -12.44 -5.89
N ILE A 148 -0.84 -12.44 -5.55
CA ILE A 148 -0.35 -12.78 -4.21
C ILE A 148 -0.79 -11.68 -3.25
N THR A 149 -1.40 -12.04 -2.13
CA THR A 149 -2.00 -11.11 -1.16
C THR A 149 -1.17 -10.95 0.10
N ALA A 150 -0.47 -12.01 0.52
CA ALA A 150 0.35 -12.01 1.71
C ALA A 150 1.55 -12.96 1.56
N LEU A 151 2.61 -12.64 2.29
CA LEU A 151 3.82 -13.45 2.43
C LEU A 151 4.11 -13.65 3.92
N ALA A 152 4.60 -14.83 4.29
CA ALA A 152 5.10 -15.11 5.63
C ALA A 152 6.31 -16.06 5.54
N LEU A 153 7.28 -15.89 6.43
CA LEU A 153 8.44 -16.80 6.53
C LEU A 153 8.16 -17.85 7.59
N LEU A 154 8.54 -19.09 7.31
CA LEU A 154 8.64 -20.11 8.35
C LEU A 154 10.01 -19.94 9.00
N ASP A 155 11.06 -20.34 8.28
CA ASP A 155 12.45 -20.15 8.68
C ASP A 155 13.21 -19.39 7.58
N ASP A 156 14.54 -19.32 7.70
CA ASP A 156 15.40 -18.65 6.72
C ASP A 156 15.44 -19.37 5.35
N ASN A 157 14.88 -20.57 5.24
CA ASN A 157 14.90 -21.42 4.04
C ASN A 157 13.52 -21.68 3.44
N HIS A 158 12.43 -21.34 4.13
CA HIS A 158 11.06 -21.68 3.74
C HIS A 158 10.14 -20.46 3.79
N LEU A 159 9.49 -20.20 2.66
CA LEU A 159 8.57 -19.08 2.48
C LEU A 159 7.16 -19.59 2.23
N VAL A 160 6.15 -18.89 2.74
CA VAL A 160 4.74 -19.17 2.50
C VAL A 160 4.09 -17.99 1.79
N SER A 161 3.35 -18.25 0.72
CA SER A 161 2.60 -17.24 -0.01
C SER A 161 1.12 -17.58 -0.07
N ALA A 162 0.27 -16.57 0.07
CA ALA A 162 -1.18 -16.67 -0.11
C ALA A 162 -1.61 -15.84 -1.32
N SER A 163 -2.64 -16.31 -2.00
CA SER A 163 -3.16 -15.63 -3.19
C SER A 163 -4.68 -15.67 -3.26
N ARG A 164 -5.24 -14.74 -4.05
CA ARG A 164 -6.67 -14.74 -4.38
C ARG A 164 -7.09 -15.95 -5.22
N ASP A 165 -6.15 -16.75 -5.70
CA ASP A 165 -6.43 -18.02 -6.38
C ASP A 165 -6.87 -19.16 -5.44
N LYS A 166 -7.15 -18.84 -4.17
CA LYS A 166 -7.68 -19.77 -3.14
C LYS A 166 -6.64 -20.74 -2.60
N VAL A 167 -5.36 -20.49 -2.88
CA VAL A 167 -4.28 -21.40 -2.56
C VAL A 167 -3.25 -20.71 -1.67
N VAL A 168 -2.73 -21.48 -0.72
CA VAL A 168 -1.51 -21.14 0.03
C VAL A 168 -0.39 -22.08 -0.43
N ILE A 169 0.78 -21.55 -0.74
CA ILE A 169 1.92 -22.33 -1.25
C ILE A 169 3.10 -22.20 -0.29
N VAL A 170 3.74 -23.34 0.02
CA VAL A 170 5.01 -23.41 0.76
C VAL A 170 6.15 -23.62 -0.23
N TRP A 171 7.17 -22.78 -0.13
CA TRP A 171 8.33 -22.70 -1.02
C TRP A 171 9.60 -23.09 -0.28
N SER A 172 10.52 -23.75 -0.99
CA SER A 172 11.92 -23.89 -0.58
C SER A 172 12.73 -22.78 -1.23
N LEU A 173 13.40 -21.97 -0.43
CA LEU A 173 14.30 -20.90 -0.87
C LEU A 173 15.66 -21.45 -1.30
N THR A 174 16.09 -22.58 -0.75
CA THR A 174 17.34 -23.25 -1.15
C THR A 174 17.20 -23.87 -2.53
N ASP A 175 16.10 -24.60 -2.75
CA ASP A 175 15.85 -25.36 -3.97
C ASP A 175 15.10 -24.52 -5.02
N ARG A 176 14.61 -23.34 -4.61
CA ARG A 176 13.85 -22.37 -5.43
C ARG A 176 12.64 -23.00 -6.11
N CYS A 177 12.00 -23.92 -5.41
CA CYS A 177 10.89 -24.70 -5.91
C CYS A 177 9.74 -24.72 -4.92
N LYS A 178 8.58 -25.07 -5.43
CA LYS A 178 7.38 -25.29 -4.65
C LYS A 178 7.47 -26.63 -3.92
N LEU A 179 7.27 -26.62 -2.61
CA LEU A 179 7.24 -27.83 -1.79
C LEU A 179 5.83 -28.42 -1.68
N GLN A 180 4.87 -27.60 -1.28
CA GLN A 180 3.51 -28.05 -1.00
C GLN A 180 2.48 -26.99 -1.38
N THR A 181 1.33 -27.47 -1.87
CA THR A 181 0.13 -26.67 -2.07
C THR A 181 -0.84 -26.96 -0.94
N LEU A 182 -1.21 -25.95 -0.17
CA LEU A 182 -2.22 -26.03 0.87
C LEU A 182 -3.54 -25.52 0.27
N ALA A 183 -4.33 -26.45 -0.24
CA ALA A 183 -5.60 -26.16 -0.88
C ALA A 183 -6.73 -26.85 -0.10
N GLU A 184 -7.46 -26.07 0.69
CA GLU A 184 -8.75 -26.45 1.27
C GLU A 184 -9.83 -25.47 0.78
N SER A 185 -11.07 -25.55 1.30
CA SER A 185 -12.21 -24.72 0.89
C SER A 185 -12.09 -23.24 1.29
N ILE A 186 -10.91 -22.65 1.12
CA ILE A 186 -10.64 -21.23 1.29
C ILE A 186 -11.27 -20.52 0.10
N THR A 187 -12.03 -19.46 0.34
CA THR A 187 -12.63 -18.67 -0.75
C THR A 187 -11.62 -17.79 -1.46
N GLU A 188 -10.87 -16.98 -0.72
CA GLU A 188 -9.74 -16.16 -1.21
C GLU A 188 -8.77 -15.98 -0.05
N ALA A 189 -7.53 -16.47 -0.14
CA ALA A 189 -6.55 -16.27 0.92
C ALA A 189 -6.05 -14.82 0.87
N ARG A 190 -6.24 -14.05 1.94
CA ARG A 190 -5.89 -12.63 2.01
C ARG A 190 -4.78 -12.32 3.01
N ALA A 191 -4.71 -13.10 4.08
CA ALA A 191 -3.80 -12.89 5.18
C ALA A 191 -3.09 -14.18 5.57
N LEU A 192 -1.84 -14.07 6.03
CA LEU A 192 -1.03 -15.19 6.51
C LEU A 192 -0.33 -14.81 7.81
N ALA A 193 -0.18 -15.79 8.70
CA ALA A 193 0.71 -15.71 9.84
C ALA A 193 1.32 -17.08 10.13
N THR A 194 2.59 -17.11 10.53
CA THR A 194 3.36 -18.34 10.83
C THR A 194 3.87 -18.29 12.26
N PHE A 195 3.71 -19.39 13.00
CA PHE A 195 4.13 -19.50 14.39
C PHE A 195 5.12 -20.67 14.56
N CYS A 196 6.29 -20.40 15.13
CA CYS A 196 7.23 -21.43 15.57
C CYS A 196 7.00 -21.76 17.04
N PHE A 197 7.03 -23.05 17.40
CA PHE A 197 7.11 -23.50 18.78
C PHE A 197 8.07 -24.69 18.91
N GLU A 198 8.58 -24.91 20.12
CA GLU A 198 9.45 -26.04 20.41
C GLU A 198 8.63 -27.31 20.65
N GLY A 199 8.91 -28.35 19.86
CA GLY A 199 8.34 -29.68 20.02
C GLY A 199 9.02 -30.50 21.11
N GLU A 200 8.46 -31.70 21.40
CA GLU A 200 8.93 -32.58 22.49
C GLU A 200 10.39 -33.06 22.34
N GLN A 201 10.92 -33.04 21.11
CA GLN A 201 12.29 -33.45 20.79
C GLN A 201 13.22 -32.26 20.48
N SER A 202 12.93 -31.04 20.95
CA SER A 202 13.65 -29.81 20.59
C SER A 202 13.65 -29.47 19.09
N THR A 203 12.76 -30.10 18.32
CA THR A 203 12.55 -29.77 16.91
C THR A 203 11.61 -28.58 16.80
N ALA A 204 11.93 -27.61 15.94
CA ALA A 204 11.05 -26.50 15.62
C ALA A 204 9.81 -26.99 14.87
N GLU A 205 8.64 -26.78 15.46
CA GLU A 205 7.34 -27.12 14.90
C GLU A 205 6.58 -25.83 14.54
N TRP A 206 5.73 -25.93 13.50
CA TRP A 206 5.17 -24.76 12.83
C TRP A 206 3.66 -24.85 12.72
N LEU A 207 3.00 -23.72 13.00
CA LEU A 207 1.60 -23.48 12.64
C LEU A 207 1.53 -22.41 11.55
N ILE A 208 0.72 -22.67 10.52
CA ILE A 208 0.38 -21.70 9.49
C ILE A 208 -1.07 -21.32 9.69
N PHE A 209 -1.37 -20.03 9.81
CA PHE A 209 -2.72 -19.49 9.81
C PHE A 209 -2.98 -18.75 8.51
N ALA A 210 -4.12 -19.01 7.87
CA ALA A 210 -4.59 -18.24 6.73
C ALA A 210 -6.00 -17.70 7.00
N GLY A 211 -6.17 -16.41 6.70
CA GLY A 211 -7.45 -15.72 6.75
C GLY A 211 -8.03 -15.53 5.36
N GLY A 212 -9.33 -15.82 5.22
CA GLY A 212 -10.06 -15.68 3.97
C GLY A 212 -11.07 -14.51 3.93
N SER A 213 -11.74 -14.36 2.79
CA SER A 213 -12.90 -13.48 2.67
C SER A 213 -14.18 -14.06 3.30
N ASP A 214 -14.14 -15.33 3.70
CA ASP A 214 -15.20 -16.12 4.31
C ASP A 214 -15.31 -15.95 5.83
N ASN A 215 -14.63 -14.98 6.43
CA ASN A 215 -14.57 -14.74 7.88
C ASN A 215 -14.04 -15.96 8.67
N VAL A 216 -13.40 -16.90 7.98
CA VAL A 216 -12.86 -18.13 8.56
C VAL A 216 -11.34 -18.02 8.65
N ILE A 217 -10.82 -18.51 9.77
CA ILE A 217 -9.39 -18.73 9.97
C ILE A 217 -9.12 -20.21 9.79
N HIS A 218 -8.24 -20.53 8.85
CA HIS A 218 -7.73 -21.87 8.61
C HIS A 218 -6.36 -22.04 9.27
N CYS A 219 -6.07 -23.23 9.80
CA CYS A 219 -4.78 -23.53 10.39
C CYS A 219 -4.23 -24.88 9.90
N TRP A 220 -2.93 -24.89 9.58
CA TRP A 220 -2.15 -26.08 9.29
C TRP A 220 -1.01 -26.21 10.29
N SER A 221 -0.61 -27.45 10.55
CA SER A 221 0.44 -27.81 11.49
C SER A 221 1.47 -28.71 10.82
N SER A 222 2.74 -28.54 11.17
CA SER A 222 3.78 -29.52 10.83
C SER A 222 3.70 -30.79 11.67
N VAL A 223 2.89 -30.77 12.74
CA VAL A 223 2.66 -31.87 13.69
C VAL A 223 1.30 -32.49 13.40
N GLU A 224 1.28 -33.80 13.23
CA GLU A 224 0.05 -34.58 13.20
C GLU A 224 -0.46 -34.77 14.64
N LEU A 225 -1.64 -34.22 14.94
CA LEU A 225 -2.25 -34.41 16.25
C LEU A 225 -2.77 -35.86 16.39
N PRO A 226 -2.67 -36.48 17.58
CA PRO A 226 -3.27 -37.78 17.80
C PRO A 226 -4.79 -37.71 17.56
N PRO A 227 -5.40 -38.73 16.92
CA PRO A 227 -6.83 -38.73 16.67
C PRO A 227 -7.59 -38.68 17.99
N LEU A 228 -8.62 -37.84 18.05
CA LEU A 228 -9.48 -37.77 19.23
C LEU A 228 -10.22 -39.10 19.41
N PRO A 229 -10.39 -39.59 20.66
CA PRO A 229 -11.05 -40.86 20.90
C PRO A 229 -12.49 -40.83 20.38
N THR A 230 -12.97 -41.98 19.88
CA THR A 230 -14.35 -42.09 19.40
C THR A 230 -15.35 -41.91 20.54
N MET A 231 -16.61 -41.56 20.22
CA MET A 231 -17.65 -41.44 21.25
C MET A 231 -17.83 -42.73 22.05
N LYS A 232 -17.68 -43.89 21.40
CA LYS A 232 -17.66 -45.20 22.05
C LYS A 232 -16.49 -45.33 23.04
N GLU A 233 -15.27 -45.00 22.64
CA GLU A 233 -14.08 -45.05 23.51
C GLU A 233 -14.20 -44.09 24.70
N LEU A 234 -14.71 -42.88 24.50
CA LEU A 234 -14.91 -41.91 25.59
C LEU A 234 -15.89 -42.42 26.65
N ILE A 235 -16.99 -43.05 26.22
CA ILE A 235 -18.01 -43.60 27.13
C ILE A 235 -17.44 -44.79 27.90
N LEU A 236 -16.68 -45.67 27.24
CA LEU A 236 -16.03 -46.82 27.86
C LEU A 236 -14.96 -46.39 28.88
N MET A 237 -14.08 -45.45 28.50
CA MET A 237 -13.07 -44.87 29.41
C MET A 237 -13.71 -44.28 30.67
N GLU A 238 -14.84 -43.58 30.52
CA GLU A 238 -15.52 -42.96 31.66
C GLU A 238 -16.27 -43.97 32.55
N ALA A 239 -16.83 -45.02 31.94
CA ALA A 239 -17.46 -46.13 32.65
C ALA A 239 -16.45 -46.89 33.52
N ASP A 240 -15.20 -47.03 33.05
CA ASP A 240 -14.10 -47.67 33.79
C ASP A 240 -13.54 -46.77 34.92
N GLU A 241 -13.46 -45.45 34.70
CA GLU A 241 -12.95 -44.50 35.71
C GLU A 241 -13.87 -44.40 36.93
N THR A 242 -15.20 -44.51 36.76
CA THR A 242 -16.17 -44.30 37.85
C THR A 242 -17.40 -45.22 37.78
N ALA A 243 -17.48 -46.20 38.68
CA ALA A 243 -18.55 -47.20 38.77
C ALA A 243 -19.95 -46.61 39.05
N THR A 244 -20.06 -45.38 39.56
CA THR A 244 -21.34 -44.71 39.86
C THR A 244 -21.77 -43.72 38.77
N SER A 245 -21.07 -43.65 37.63
CA SER A 245 -21.40 -42.68 36.57
C SER A 245 -22.60 -43.11 35.73
N GLY A 246 -23.28 -42.11 35.15
CA GLY A 246 -24.33 -42.37 34.14
C GLY A 246 -23.80 -43.13 32.92
N ALA A 247 -22.51 -43.02 32.60
CA ALA A 247 -21.85 -43.79 31.54
C ALA A 247 -21.82 -45.29 31.85
N HIS A 248 -21.47 -45.68 33.09
CA HIS A 248 -21.48 -47.08 33.52
C HIS A 248 -22.87 -47.70 33.42
N ARG A 249 -23.91 -46.97 33.88
CA ARG A 249 -25.31 -47.40 33.76
C ARG A 249 -25.77 -47.53 32.31
N PHE A 250 -25.32 -46.63 31.42
CA PHE A 250 -25.62 -46.71 30.00
C PHE A 250 -24.99 -47.92 29.32
N VAL A 251 -23.72 -48.23 29.61
CA VAL A 251 -23.03 -49.40 29.06
C VAL A 251 -23.73 -50.69 29.49
N GLN A 252 -24.08 -50.82 30.77
CA GLN A 252 -24.81 -51.97 31.29
C GLN A 252 -26.17 -52.16 30.57
N LEU A 253 -26.96 -51.09 30.44
CA LEU A 253 -28.26 -51.14 29.75
C LEU A 253 -28.11 -51.42 28.25
N ALA A 254 -27.07 -50.89 27.60
CA ALA A 254 -26.81 -51.15 26.20
C ALA A 254 -26.40 -52.61 25.93
N GLU A 255 -25.73 -53.26 26.88
CA GLU A 255 -25.44 -54.71 26.84
C GLU A 255 -26.71 -55.55 27.08
N GLU A 256 -27.51 -55.21 28.09
CA GLU A 256 -28.77 -55.90 28.41
C GLU A 256 -29.77 -55.87 27.23
N HIS A 257 -29.80 -54.74 26.49
CA HIS A 257 -30.68 -54.55 25.34
C HIS A 257 -30.06 -54.95 23.99
N GLY A 258 -28.87 -55.56 24.00
CA GLY A 258 -28.20 -56.11 22.81
C GLY A 258 -27.67 -55.07 21.81
N VAL A 259 -27.47 -53.82 22.23
CA VAL A 259 -26.88 -52.74 21.41
C VAL A 259 -25.35 -52.85 21.40
N LEU A 260 -24.75 -53.26 22.53
CA LEU A 260 -23.35 -53.64 22.65
C LEU A 260 -23.26 -55.16 22.79
N HIS A 261 -22.44 -55.82 21.98
CA HIS A 261 -22.21 -57.26 22.08
C HIS A 261 -20.95 -57.51 22.92
N GLY A 262 -21.11 -58.32 23.97
CA GLY A 262 -20.19 -58.45 25.09
C GLY A 262 -18.75 -58.80 24.72
N GLY A 263 -17.85 -58.05 25.34
CA GLY A 263 -16.41 -58.27 25.37
C GLY A 263 -15.76 -57.11 26.11
N HIS A 264 -15.55 -57.27 27.42
CA HIS A 264 -14.65 -56.43 28.24
C HIS A 264 -13.19 -56.65 27.79
N ASP A 265 -12.88 -56.35 26.53
CA ASP A 265 -11.52 -56.08 26.09
C ASP A 265 -11.47 -54.59 25.79
N VAL A 266 -11.42 -53.79 26.85
CA VAL A 266 -10.72 -52.52 26.78
C VAL A 266 -9.32 -52.89 26.31
N PRO A 267 -8.80 -52.37 25.19
CA PRO A 267 -7.41 -52.58 24.87
C PRO A 267 -6.62 -52.00 26.06
N LYS A 268 -6.03 -52.89 26.88
CA LYS A 268 -4.93 -52.53 27.79
C LYS A 268 -3.78 -51.84 27.03
N ASP A 269 -3.83 -51.90 25.71
CA ASP A 269 -2.95 -51.22 24.78
C ASP A 269 -3.21 -49.71 24.60
N LEU A 270 -4.29 -49.09 25.09
CA LEU A 270 -4.51 -47.64 24.87
C LEU A 270 -3.78 -46.75 25.89
N SER A 271 -3.66 -47.16 27.16
CA SER A 271 -2.72 -46.53 28.11
C SER A 271 -1.27 -46.78 27.65
N ASN A 272 -1.00 -47.97 27.10
CA ASN A 272 0.30 -48.28 26.49
C ASN A 272 0.50 -47.62 25.12
N ALA A 273 -0.52 -47.10 24.43
CA ALA A 273 -0.34 -46.40 23.15
C ALA A 273 0.09 -44.93 23.35
N LEU A 274 -0.21 -44.37 24.53
CA LEU A 274 0.35 -43.09 24.98
C LEU A 274 1.76 -43.25 25.57
N GLU A 275 2.09 -44.42 26.16
CA GLU A 275 3.43 -44.71 26.70
C GLU A 275 4.39 -45.43 25.73
N ARG A 276 3.92 -46.03 24.62
CA ARG A 276 4.75 -46.61 23.55
C ARG A 276 5.30 -45.55 22.58
N ASN A 277 5.71 -44.41 23.11
CA ASN A 277 6.62 -43.51 22.39
C ASN A 277 8.10 -43.76 22.71
N ASP A 278 8.42 -44.67 23.64
CA ASP A 278 9.80 -45.01 23.93
C ASP A 278 10.19 -46.41 23.41
N THR A 279 11.28 -46.43 22.65
CA THR A 279 12.08 -47.59 22.21
C THR A 279 11.63 -48.34 20.95
N ARG A 280 11.66 -47.66 19.80
CA ARG A 280 12.36 -48.28 18.66
C ARG A 280 13.85 -48.29 19.00
N SER A 281 14.30 -49.43 19.52
CA SER A 281 15.72 -49.73 19.69
C SER A 281 16.44 -49.49 18.37
N ILE A 282 17.26 -48.44 18.33
CA ILE A 282 18.23 -48.18 17.28
C ILE A 282 19.21 -49.36 17.30
N GLN A 283 19.00 -50.33 16.41
CA GLN A 283 20.07 -51.22 16.02
C GLN A 283 20.97 -50.45 15.06
N VAL A 284 22.25 -50.38 15.41
CA VAL A 284 23.31 -49.79 14.61
C VAL A 284 23.33 -50.46 13.24
N THR A 285 22.83 -49.78 12.21
CA THR A 285 23.36 -49.82 10.84
C THR A 285 22.72 -48.74 9.96
N ASN A 286 23.57 -48.14 9.13
CA ASN A 286 23.28 -47.31 7.94
C ASN A 286 23.03 -45.81 8.14
N VAL A 287 24.13 -45.06 7.97
CA VAL A 287 24.22 -43.63 7.64
C VAL A 287 23.24 -43.20 6.52
N MET A 288 22.78 -44.12 5.67
CA MET A 288 21.80 -43.86 4.61
C MET A 288 20.35 -43.76 5.11
N GLU A 289 19.94 -44.51 6.13
CA GLU A 289 18.59 -44.37 6.72
C GLU A 289 18.50 -43.14 7.62
N GLU A 290 19.60 -42.74 8.28
CA GLU A 290 19.69 -41.44 8.94
C GLU A 290 19.62 -40.30 7.93
N ALA A 291 20.32 -40.40 6.79
CA ALA A 291 20.22 -39.42 5.70
C ALA A 291 18.82 -39.38 5.07
N GLU A 292 18.16 -40.52 4.89
CA GLU A 292 16.76 -40.61 4.42
C GLU A 292 15.77 -40.11 5.46
N SER A 293 16.00 -40.35 6.75
CA SER A 293 15.19 -39.79 7.84
C SER A 293 15.40 -38.28 8.01
N LEU A 294 16.62 -37.77 7.76
CA LEU A 294 16.95 -36.35 7.71
C LEU A 294 16.34 -35.69 6.47
N LEU A 295 16.39 -36.36 5.31
CA LEU A 295 15.70 -35.93 4.07
C LEU A 295 14.17 -35.99 4.21
N ALA A 296 13.63 -36.96 4.93
CA ALA A 296 12.21 -37.07 5.26
C ALA A 296 11.78 -36.07 6.34
N SER A 297 12.67 -35.76 7.31
CA SER A 297 12.43 -34.71 8.31
C SER A 297 12.37 -33.32 7.67
N ARG A 298 13.12 -33.10 6.58
CA ARG A 298 13.08 -31.88 5.75
C ARG A 298 11.80 -31.73 4.92
N ARG A 299 10.96 -32.76 4.84
CA ARG A 299 9.72 -32.77 4.03
C ARG A 299 8.52 -33.27 4.82
N ARG A 300 8.35 -32.83 6.07
CA ARG A 300 7.09 -33.10 6.77
C ARG A 300 5.97 -32.29 6.10
N PRO A 301 4.96 -32.93 5.50
CA PRO A 301 3.85 -32.21 4.90
C PRO A 301 3.05 -31.52 6.01
N PHE A 302 2.63 -30.28 5.76
CA PHE A 302 1.70 -29.60 6.63
C PHE A 302 0.33 -30.29 6.56
N VAL A 303 -0.21 -30.63 7.73
CA VAL A 303 -1.52 -31.26 7.91
C VAL A 303 -2.52 -30.20 8.33
N TYR A 304 -3.72 -30.24 7.76
CA TYR A 304 -4.78 -29.32 8.14
C TYR A 304 -5.35 -29.65 9.52
N LEU A 305 -5.33 -28.68 10.44
CA LEU A 305 -5.84 -28.84 11.80
C LEU A 305 -7.33 -28.54 11.91
N GLY A 306 -7.82 -27.56 11.15
CA GLY A 306 -9.22 -27.15 11.21
C GLY A 306 -9.44 -25.67 10.92
N LYS A 307 -10.71 -25.28 11.06
CA LYS A 307 -11.20 -23.93 10.86
C LYS A 307 -11.87 -23.32 12.09
N MET A 308 -11.80 -22.00 12.21
CA MET A 308 -12.58 -21.21 13.17
C MET A 308 -13.33 -20.11 12.43
N GLU A 309 -14.62 -20.01 12.69
CA GLU A 309 -15.40 -18.82 12.31
C GLU A 309 -15.09 -17.69 13.30
N ARG A 310 -14.79 -16.52 12.76
CA ARG A 310 -14.56 -15.32 13.56
C ARG A 310 -15.84 -14.86 14.24
N SER A 311 -15.67 -14.13 15.34
CA SER A 311 -16.81 -13.50 16.04
C SER A 311 -17.46 -12.37 15.22
N ILE A 312 -16.67 -11.67 14.41
CA ILE A 312 -17.14 -10.62 13.50
C ILE A 312 -17.17 -11.15 12.06
N ILE A 313 -18.27 -10.88 11.39
CA ILE A 313 -18.54 -11.27 10.00
C ILE A 313 -17.90 -10.22 9.06
N GLU A 314 -16.58 -10.25 8.94
CA GLU A 314 -15.81 -9.38 8.03
C GLU A 314 -14.64 -10.12 7.37
N PRO A 315 -14.28 -9.78 6.11
CA PRO A 315 -13.13 -10.40 5.46
C PRO A 315 -11.84 -10.05 6.21
N THR A 316 -10.93 -11.02 6.35
CA THR A 316 -9.61 -10.77 6.93
C THR A 316 -8.74 -10.00 5.94
N GLN A 317 -8.08 -8.93 6.37
CA GLN A 317 -7.14 -8.17 5.55
C GLN A 317 -5.69 -8.58 5.80
N THR A 318 -5.24 -8.50 7.05
CA THR A 318 -3.88 -8.88 7.45
C THR A 318 -3.90 -9.70 8.74
N MET A 319 -2.86 -10.49 8.94
CA MET A 319 -2.65 -11.30 10.13
C MET A 319 -1.18 -11.24 10.52
N ALA A 320 -0.91 -11.27 11.81
CA ALA A 320 0.44 -11.32 12.36
C ALA A 320 0.41 -12.07 13.69
N ILE A 321 1.53 -12.71 14.05
CA ILE A 321 1.70 -13.26 15.39
C ILE A 321 2.58 -12.31 16.19
N ILE A 322 2.16 -12.05 17.41
CA ILE A 322 2.85 -11.17 18.34
C ILE A 322 3.26 -12.01 19.56
N SER A 323 4.54 -12.01 19.88
CA SER A 323 5.06 -12.61 21.11
C SER A 323 5.04 -11.58 22.26
N GLY A 324 4.74 -12.04 23.48
CA GLY A 324 4.86 -11.22 24.70
C GLY A 324 3.71 -10.25 25.01
N CYS A 325 2.51 -10.47 24.46
CA CYS A 325 1.35 -9.56 24.66
C CYS A 325 0.61 -9.70 26.00
N VAL A 326 0.73 -10.84 26.70
CA VAL A 326 -0.09 -11.14 27.90
C VAL A 326 0.79 -11.19 29.15
N PRO A 327 0.51 -10.39 30.20
CA PRO A 327 1.34 -10.35 31.40
C PRO A 327 1.25 -11.57 32.33
N LYS A 328 0.26 -12.46 32.17
CA LYS A 328 0.28 -13.74 32.89
C LYS A 328 1.17 -14.73 32.16
N ASP A 329 2.40 -14.81 32.66
CA ASP A 329 3.53 -15.54 32.11
C ASP A 329 3.82 -15.11 30.66
N PHE A 330 4.96 -14.47 30.46
CA PHE A 330 5.47 -13.98 29.18
C PHE A 330 5.59 -15.03 28.04
N SER A 331 5.00 -16.23 28.19
CA SER A 331 5.15 -17.39 27.32
C SER A 331 4.14 -17.47 26.18
N ASN A 332 2.88 -17.02 26.35
CA ASN A 332 1.85 -17.31 25.36
C ASN A 332 1.76 -16.21 24.27
N PRO A 333 1.95 -16.55 22.99
CA PRO A 333 1.84 -15.59 21.89
C PRO A 333 0.38 -15.28 21.59
N ALA A 334 0.15 -14.17 20.90
CA ALA A 334 -1.17 -13.75 20.44
C ALA A 334 -1.22 -13.66 18.92
N LEU A 335 -2.32 -14.12 18.34
CA LEU A 335 -2.67 -13.91 16.94
C LEU A 335 -3.39 -12.58 16.81
N PHE A 336 -2.76 -11.65 16.08
CA PHE A 336 -3.31 -10.36 15.71
C PHE A 336 -3.93 -10.45 14.32
N LEU A 337 -5.16 -9.99 14.20
CA LEU A 337 -5.92 -10.08 12.98
C LEU A 337 -6.59 -8.74 12.70
N THR A 338 -6.53 -8.30 11.46
CA THR A 338 -7.25 -7.11 10.99
C THR A 338 -8.39 -7.53 10.06
N GLY A 339 -9.59 -7.09 10.39
CA GLY A 339 -10.77 -7.12 9.54
C GLY A 339 -10.88 -5.86 8.69
N LEU A 340 -12.07 -5.65 8.12
CA LEU A 340 -12.31 -4.46 7.31
C LEU A 340 -12.60 -3.21 8.17
N HIS A 341 -13.25 -3.39 9.32
CA HIS A 341 -13.61 -2.32 10.25
C HIS A 341 -13.25 -2.67 11.71
N SER A 342 -12.41 -3.69 11.91
CA SER A 342 -12.12 -4.21 13.24
C SER A 342 -10.71 -4.79 13.33
N VAL A 343 -10.13 -4.78 14.51
CA VAL A 343 -8.89 -5.45 14.88
C VAL A 343 -9.20 -6.43 16.00
N GLU A 344 -8.79 -7.67 15.85
CA GLU A 344 -9.03 -8.76 16.79
C GLU A 344 -7.70 -9.31 17.30
N LEU A 345 -7.61 -9.55 18.61
CA LEU A 345 -6.51 -10.28 19.24
C LEU A 345 -7.04 -11.58 19.81
N TYR A 346 -6.36 -12.68 19.49
CA TYR A 346 -6.60 -13.99 20.07
C TYR A 346 -5.35 -14.48 20.80
N SER A 347 -5.47 -14.95 22.04
CA SER A 347 -4.38 -15.67 22.70
C SER A 347 -4.21 -17.03 22.04
N LEU A 348 -2.98 -17.40 21.74
CA LEU A 348 -2.63 -18.73 21.26
C LEU A 348 -2.25 -19.62 22.45
N LEU A 349 -3.00 -20.70 22.63
CA LEU A 349 -2.74 -21.71 23.66
C LEU A 349 -1.79 -22.77 23.13
N THR A 350 -1.03 -23.41 24.03
CA THR A 350 -0.16 -24.53 23.66
C THR A 350 -0.97 -25.71 23.13
N LEU A 351 -0.47 -26.44 22.14
CA LEU A 351 -1.19 -27.59 21.55
C LEU A 351 -1.59 -28.62 22.62
N LYS A 352 -0.74 -28.90 23.62
CA LYS A 352 -1.04 -29.79 24.75
C LYS A 352 -2.25 -29.31 25.57
N SER A 353 -2.34 -28.02 25.84
CA SER A 353 -3.47 -27.45 26.57
C SER A 353 -4.76 -27.48 25.73
N ALA A 354 -4.64 -27.21 24.42
CA ALA A 354 -5.77 -27.26 23.49
C ALA A 354 -6.33 -28.67 23.32
N THR A 355 -5.48 -29.71 23.23
CA THR A 355 -5.91 -31.12 23.18
C THR A 355 -6.53 -31.59 24.50
N ALA A 356 -6.00 -31.18 25.64
CA ALA A 356 -6.61 -31.46 26.94
C ALA A 356 -7.99 -30.80 27.07
N GLN A 357 -8.14 -29.56 26.59
CA GLN A 357 -9.42 -28.85 26.61
C GLN A 357 -10.44 -29.45 25.65
N SER A 358 -10.00 -29.89 24.46
CA SER A 358 -10.85 -30.56 23.48
C SER A 358 -11.36 -31.90 24.02
N LEU A 359 -10.48 -32.69 24.65
CA LEU A 359 -10.84 -33.96 25.29
C LEU A 359 -11.80 -33.76 26.47
N LYS A 360 -11.57 -32.74 27.31
CA LYS A 360 -12.49 -32.39 28.41
C LYS A 360 -13.88 -32.00 27.89
N ARG A 361 -13.95 -31.26 26.79
CA ARG A 361 -15.22 -30.86 26.15
C ARG A 361 -15.91 -32.06 25.49
N ALA A 362 -15.16 -32.94 24.84
CA ALA A 362 -15.68 -34.17 24.26
C ALA A 362 -16.27 -35.10 25.33
N ARG A 363 -15.57 -35.31 26.46
CA ARG A 363 -16.09 -36.02 27.64
C ARG A 363 -17.39 -35.40 28.16
N ARG A 364 -17.45 -34.07 28.31
CA ARG A 364 -18.68 -33.38 28.73
C ARG A 364 -19.85 -33.57 27.76
N LEU A 365 -19.59 -33.50 26.46
CA LEU A 365 -20.61 -33.73 25.43
C LEU A 365 -21.10 -35.18 25.44
N ALA A 366 -20.18 -36.13 25.62
CA ALA A 366 -20.50 -37.55 25.78
C ALA A 366 -21.44 -37.77 26.97
N ARG A 367 -21.11 -37.21 28.15
CA ARG A 367 -21.99 -37.24 29.35
C ARG A 367 -23.38 -36.71 29.07
N GLN A 368 -23.48 -35.54 28.44
CA GLN A 368 -24.79 -34.94 28.13
C GLN A 368 -25.62 -35.76 27.16
N LYS A 369 -24.99 -36.36 26.14
CA LYS A 369 -25.68 -37.25 25.19
C LYS A 369 -26.12 -38.55 25.86
N VAL A 370 -25.24 -39.16 26.66
CA VAL A 370 -25.58 -40.36 27.45
C VAL A 370 -26.76 -40.08 28.37
N GLU A 371 -26.76 -38.96 29.09
CA GLU A 371 -27.86 -38.59 29.98
C GLU A 371 -29.18 -38.35 29.21
N LYS A 372 -29.12 -37.75 28.03
CA LYS A 372 -30.30 -37.61 27.15
C LYS A 372 -30.85 -38.96 26.70
N VAL A 373 -29.98 -39.88 26.25
CA VAL A 373 -30.39 -41.21 25.81
C VAL A 373 -30.96 -42.02 26.97
N LEU A 374 -30.36 -41.93 28.17
CA LEU A 374 -30.89 -42.57 29.38
C LEU A 374 -32.30 -42.08 29.75
N ARG A 375 -32.61 -40.79 29.56
CA ARG A 375 -33.97 -40.25 29.81
C ARG A 375 -35.00 -40.79 28.81
N LEU A 376 -34.61 -41.16 27.59
CA LEU A 376 -35.53 -41.72 26.60
C LEU A 376 -36.02 -43.13 26.97
N LEU A 377 -35.23 -43.86 27.76
CA LEU A 377 -35.61 -45.18 28.27
C LEU A 377 -36.85 -45.11 29.17
N GLU A 378 -37.10 -43.97 29.83
CA GLU A 378 -38.33 -43.73 30.63
C GLU A 378 -39.59 -43.59 29.75
N THR A 379 -39.42 -43.36 28.44
CA THR A 379 -40.53 -43.09 27.51
C THR A 379 -40.79 -44.24 26.52
N SER A 380 -39.74 -44.84 25.93
CA SER A 380 -39.88 -46.05 25.11
C SER A 380 -38.54 -46.77 24.88
N GLU A 381 -38.55 -48.10 24.96
CA GLU A 381 -37.36 -48.95 24.77
C GLU A 381 -36.86 -48.99 23.32
N ALA A 382 -37.77 -48.87 22.35
CA ALA A 382 -37.42 -48.90 20.93
C ALA A 382 -36.59 -47.67 20.49
N LEU A 383 -36.97 -46.48 20.95
CA LEU A 383 -36.22 -45.24 20.67
C LEU A 383 -34.84 -45.25 21.34
N PHE A 384 -34.74 -45.83 22.55
CA PHE A 384 -33.46 -46.00 23.23
C PHE A 384 -32.47 -46.84 22.41
N LYS A 385 -32.90 -47.99 21.88
CA LYS A 385 -32.02 -48.86 21.06
C LYS A 385 -31.51 -48.14 19.82
N THR A 386 -32.38 -47.41 19.12
CA THR A 386 -32.01 -46.67 17.90
C THR A 386 -31.05 -45.51 18.18
N GLU A 387 -31.31 -44.73 19.24
CA GLU A 387 -30.43 -43.60 19.57
C GLU A 387 -29.13 -44.02 20.25
N ALA A 388 -29.14 -45.09 21.05
CA ALA A 388 -27.92 -45.66 21.64
C ALA A 388 -26.98 -46.24 20.57
N ALA A 389 -27.51 -46.96 19.58
CA ALA A 389 -26.73 -47.43 18.44
C ALA A 389 -26.16 -46.25 17.64
N ALA A 390 -26.98 -45.24 17.33
CA ALA A 390 -26.54 -44.04 16.62
C ALA A 390 -25.49 -43.22 17.40
N LEU A 391 -25.53 -43.24 18.74
CA LEU A 391 -24.55 -42.58 19.60
C LEU A 391 -23.20 -43.28 19.55
N LEU A 392 -23.18 -44.62 19.58
CA LEU A 392 -21.98 -45.44 19.54
C LEU A 392 -21.30 -45.43 18.17
N ASP A 393 -22.10 -45.39 17.09
CA ASP A 393 -21.61 -45.31 15.70
C ASP A 393 -21.24 -43.88 15.27
N SER A 394 -21.32 -42.89 16.16
CA SER A 394 -21.03 -41.51 15.81
C SER A 394 -19.54 -41.28 15.53
N LYS A 395 -19.26 -40.51 14.46
CA LYS A 395 -17.90 -40.16 14.04
C LYS A 395 -17.09 -39.50 15.18
N PRO A 396 -15.76 -39.69 15.23
CA PRO A 396 -14.91 -39.06 16.24
C PRO A 396 -15.09 -37.54 16.22
N ALA A 397 -15.00 -36.92 17.40
CA ALA A 397 -15.04 -35.47 17.51
C ALA A 397 -13.84 -34.89 16.75
N SER A 398 -14.07 -33.93 15.85
CA SER A 398 -12.98 -33.23 15.18
C SER A 398 -12.37 -32.17 16.11
N PHE A 399 -11.05 -31.97 15.98
CA PHE A 399 -10.37 -30.87 16.65
C PHE A 399 -10.98 -29.53 16.17
N GLN A 400 -11.32 -28.66 17.12
CA GLN A 400 -11.85 -27.33 16.81
C GLN A 400 -10.80 -26.28 17.11
N LEU A 401 -10.50 -25.43 16.13
CA LEU A 401 -9.51 -24.36 16.28
C LEU A 401 -9.86 -23.36 17.40
N SER A 402 -11.15 -23.23 17.76
CA SER A 402 -11.60 -22.44 18.93
C SER A 402 -11.03 -22.89 20.29
N HIS A 403 -10.39 -24.06 20.36
CA HIS A 403 -9.70 -24.53 21.58
C HIS A 403 -8.25 -24.07 21.63
N LEU A 404 -7.68 -23.69 20.48
CA LEU A 404 -6.33 -23.15 20.36
C LEU A 404 -6.33 -21.62 20.44
N LEU A 405 -7.35 -20.98 19.87
CA LEU A 405 -7.51 -19.53 19.87
C LEU A 405 -8.58 -19.10 20.87
N SER A 406 -8.21 -18.22 21.80
CA SER A 406 -9.14 -17.61 22.75
C SER A 406 -9.17 -16.10 22.54
N SER A 407 -10.35 -15.50 22.38
CA SER A 407 -10.47 -14.07 22.09
C SER A 407 -10.05 -13.22 23.30
N LEU A 408 -9.13 -12.28 23.08
CA LEU A 408 -8.59 -11.36 24.11
C LEU A 408 -9.13 -9.94 23.97
N LEU A 409 -9.20 -9.43 22.74
CA LEU A 409 -9.62 -8.06 22.44
C LEU A 409 -10.32 -7.99 21.09
N VAL A 410 -11.34 -7.13 21.02
CA VAL A 410 -11.95 -6.69 19.78
C VAL A 410 -11.99 -5.17 19.79
N LEU A 411 -11.26 -4.56 18.88
CA LEU A 411 -11.19 -3.12 18.68
C LEU A 411 -11.91 -2.77 17.37
N ARG A 412 -12.85 -1.83 17.41
CA ARG A 412 -13.54 -1.35 16.21
C ARG A 412 -12.80 -0.16 15.64
N ALA A 413 -12.78 -0.05 14.32
CA ALA A 413 -12.21 1.09 13.64
C ALA A 413 -12.94 2.38 14.07
N PRO A 414 -12.21 3.47 14.26
CA PRO A 414 -12.80 4.74 14.65
C PRO A 414 -13.75 5.24 13.58
N TYR A 415 -14.85 5.85 14.02
CA TYR A 415 -15.92 6.40 13.17
C TYR A 415 -16.55 5.42 12.17
N GLY A 416 -16.27 4.11 12.28
CA GLY A 416 -16.72 3.10 11.32
C GLY A 416 -15.93 3.09 9.99
N GLY A 417 -14.79 3.79 9.93
CA GLY A 417 -13.92 3.83 8.76
C GLY A 417 -13.38 2.44 8.37
N LYS A 418 -12.97 2.27 7.11
CA LYS A 418 -12.33 1.02 6.66
C LYS A 418 -10.85 1.05 7.01
N LEU A 419 -10.33 -0.03 7.55
CA LEU A 419 -8.91 -0.18 7.83
C LEU A 419 -8.13 -0.29 6.52
N VAL A 420 -7.03 0.48 6.46
CA VAL A 420 -6.00 0.38 5.43
C VAL A 420 -4.82 -0.41 5.97
N SER A 421 -4.41 -0.12 7.20
CA SER A 421 -3.37 -0.88 7.90
C SER A 421 -3.56 -0.75 9.40
N ALA A 422 -3.30 -1.82 10.14
CA ALA A 422 -3.14 -1.78 11.59
C ALA A 422 -2.03 -2.74 11.98
N ASN A 423 -1.25 -2.38 12.99
CA ASN A 423 -0.19 -3.24 13.49
C ASN A 423 0.10 -2.95 14.98
N TRP A 424 0.79 -3.89 15.60
CA TRP A 424 1.23 -3.82 16.99
C TRP A 424 2.40 -2.85 17.16
N LEU A 425 2.41 -2.15 18.30
CA LEU A 425 3.54 -1.35 18.75
C LEU A 425 4.29 -2.09 19.87
N PRO A 426 5.45 -2.69 19.60
CA PRO A 426 6.13 -3.60 20.53
C PRO A 426 6.44 -2.98 21.90
N LEU A 427 6.99 -1.76 21.90
CA LEU A 427 7.47 -1.12 23.13
C LEU A 427 6.37 -0.40 23.91
N SER A 428 5.41 0.23 23.23
CA SER A 428 4.28 0.88 23.91
C SER A 428 3.16 -0.09 24.28
N ARG A 429 3.25 -1.36 23.85
CA ARG A 429 2.20 -2.39 24.02
C ARG A 429 0.83 -1.90 23.59
N GLY A 430 0.83 -1.13 22.49
CA GLY A 430 -0.36 -0.51 21.90
C GLY A 430 -0.63 -1.03 20.49
N ILE A 431 -1.70 -0.53 19.90
CA ILE A 431 -2.07 -0.80 18.51
C ILE A 431 -2.22 0.55 17.82
N TYR A 432 -1.61 0.72 16.64
CA TYR A 432 -2.03 1.79 15.75
C TYR A 432 -2.99 1.27 14.69
N VAL A 433 -3.91 2.13 14.29
CA VAL A 433 -4.94 1.86 13.31
C VAL A 433 -4.96 3.02 12.32
N ALA A 434 -4.73 2.73 11.05
CA ALA A 434 -4.86 3.67 9.95
C ALA A 434 -6.08 3.32 9.10
N THR A 435 -6.90 4.32 8.81
CA THR A 435 -8.16 4.18 8.09
C THR A 435 -8.11 4.89 6.73
N ASN A 436 -9.04 4.51 5.85
CA ASN A 436 -9.22 5.13 4.54
C ASN A 436 -9.87 6.52 4.62
N GLU A 437 -10.34 6.93 5.80
CA GLU A 437 -10.84 8.27 6.09
C GLU A 437 -9.72 9.21 6.52
N ASN A 438 -8.50 8.93 6.04
CA ASN A 438 -7.33 9.78 6.21
C ASN A 438 -7.00 10.07 7.69
N LEU A 439 -7.11 9.04 8.52
CA LEU A 439 -6.98 9.12 9.96
C LEU A 439 -6.06 8.00 10.45
N VAL A 440 -5.13 8.35 11.34
CA VAL A 440 -4.38 7.39 12.16
C VAL A 440 -4.71 7.59 13.63
N GLN A 441 -5.02 6.51 14.32
CA GLN A 441 -5.26 6.52 15.76
C GLN A 441 -4.40 5.48 16.46
N VAL A 442 -3.87 5.86 17.62
CA VAL A 442 -3.06 4.98 18.47
C VAL A 442 -3.82 4.67 19.75
N TYR A 443 -3.90 3.39 20.07
CA TYR A 443 -4.57 2.86 21.24
C TYR A 443 -3.54 2.25 22.19
N ALA A 444 -3.59 2.65 23.47
CA ALA A 444 -2.91 1.93 24.53
C ALA A 444 -3.80 0.76 24.96
N LEU A 445 -3.21 -0.42 25.12
CA LEU A 445 -3.93 -1.56 25.68
C LEU A 445 -3.71 -1.63 27.18
N GLY A 446 -4.71 -2.11 27.90
CA GLY A 446 -4.69 -2.18 29.34
C GLY A 446 -5.81 -3.03 29.91
N VAL A 447 -6.01 -2.88 31.21
CA VAL A 447 -7.14 -3.48 31.93
C VAL A 447 -7.89 -2.38 32.64
N GLU A 448 -9.22 -2.44 32.57
CA GLU A 448 -10.09 -1.55 33.32
C GLU A 448 -10.25 -2.09 34.74
N THR A 449 -9.75 -1.33 35.73
CA THR A 449 -9.88 -1.65 37.15
C THR A 449 -10.90 -0.72 37.80
N LYS A 450 -11.30 -1.02 39.05
CA LYS A 450 -12.15 -0.11 39.84
C LYS A 450 -11.55 1.30 40.03
N MET A 451 -10.23 1.44 39.88
CA MET A 451 -9.49 2.70 40.04
C MET A 451 -9.28 3.43 38.70
N GLY A 452 -9.80 2.90 37.58
CA GLY A 452 -9.61 3.42 36.23
C GLY A 452 -8.82 2.48 35.32
N PHE A 453 -8.55 2.95 34.10
CA PHE A 453 -7.75 2.25 33.10
C PHE A 453 -6.28 2.17 33.52
N VAL A 454 -5.70 0.97 33.47
CA VAL A 454 -4.27 0.74 33.75
C VAL A 454 -3.61 0.15 32.49
N PRO A 455 -2.67 0.86 31.85
CA PRO A 455 -2.04 0.42 30.60
C PRO A 455 -1.05 -0.72 30.84
N LEU A 456 -0.93 -1.66 29.89
CA LEU A 456 -0.09 -2.87 29.94
C LEU A 456 1.40 -2.62 30.24
N VAL A 457 1.88 -1.39 30.11
CA VAL A 457 3.26 -0.98 30.43
C VAL A 457 3.48 -0.86 31.94
N ASP A 458 2.42 -0.63 32.72
CA ASP A 458 2.51 -0.44 34.17
C ASP A 458 2.63 -1.79 34.91
N LYS A 459 3.50 -1.85 35.91
CA LYS A 459 3.73 -3.07 36.71
C LYS A 459 2.49 -3.49 37.50
N ARG A 460 1.61 -2.54 37.84
CA ARG A 460 0.34 -2.78 38.55
C ARG A 460 -0.65 -3.64 37.75
N VAL A 461 -0.40 -3.83 36.46
CA VAL A 461 -1.29 -4.60 35.57
C VAL A 461 -1.25 -6.10 35.85
N GLU A 462 -0.12 -6.63 36.31
CA GLU A 462 0.00 -8.06 36.64
C GLU A 462 -1.00 -8.46 37.73
N ASP A 463 -1.13 -7.62 38.76
CA ASP A 463 -2.12 -7.79 39.83
C ASP A 463 -3.56 -7.68 39.30
N ALA A 464 -3.82 -6.78 38.36
CA ALA A 464 -5.16 -6.56 37.79
C ALA A 464 -5.61 -7.68 36.82
N LEU A 465 -4.68 -8.23 36.03
CA LEU A 465 -4.93 -9.37 35.14
C LEU A 465 -5.19 -10.67 35.90
N ALA A 466 -4.82 -10.73 37.18
CA ALA A 466 -5.26 -11.81 38.07
C ALA A 466 -6.79 -11.94 38.04
N GLU A 467 -7.49 -10.80 38.08
CA GLU A 467 -8.94 -10.68 38.22
C GLU A 467 -9.69 -10.63 36.87
N VAL A 468 -9.13 -9.96 35.86
CA VAL A 468 -9.80 -9.72 34.56
C VAL A 468 -9.15 -10.54 33.44
N ARG A 469 -9.98 -11.23 32.64
CA ARG A 469 -9.51 -12.09 31.53
C ARG A 469 -9.39 -11.39 30.16
N ASN A 470 -10.09 -10.28 29.96
CA ASN A 470 -10.14 -9.57 28.67
C ASN A 470 -9.40 -8.24 28.74
N LEU A 471 -8.73 -7.86 27.66
CA LEU A 471 -8.07 -6.56 27.55
C LEU A 471 -9.07 -5.47 27.16
N THR A 472 -8.83 -4.25 27.61
CA THR A 472 -9.49 -3.03 27.16
C THR A 472 -8.46 -2.10 26.52
N TYR A 473 -8.94 -1.02 25.90
CA TYR A 473 -8.10 -0.02 25.25
C TYR A 473 -8.53 1.39 25.62
N ASP A 474 -7.57 2.30 25.56
CA ASP A 474 -7.77 3.74 25.70
C ASP A 474 -7.10 4.49 24.55
N GLU A 475 -7.67 5.62 24.16
CA GLU A 475 -7.21 6.42 23.03
C GLU A 475 -6.06 7.33 23.45
N THR A 476 -4.94 7.29 22.73
CA THR A 476 -3.73 8.06 23.11
C THR A 476 -3.48 9.23 22.18
N VAL A 477 -3.32 8.97 20.89
CA VAL A 477 -2.96 9.98 19.88
C VAL A 477 -3.82 9.79 18.65
N GLU A 478 -4.40 10.89 18.19
CA GLU A 478 -5.17 10.98 16.94
C GLU A 478 -4.45 11.91 15.96
N ILE A 479 -4.06 11.38 14.80
CA ILE A 479 -3.47 12.12 13.70
C ILE A 479 -4.54 12.28 12.62
N ALA A 480 -5.31 13.37 12.71
CA ALA A 480 -6.39 13.70 11.79
C ALA A 480 -6.37 15.16 11.32
N LEU A 481 -5.84 16.08 12.14
CA LEU A 481 -5.85 17.52 11.86
C LEU A 481 -5.22 17.91 10.51
N PRO A 482 -4.06 17.33 10.09
CA PRO A 482 -3.34 17.71 8.87
C PRO A 482 -4.09 17.49 7.55
N GLY A 483 -5.23 16.79 7.57
CA GLY A 483 -5.97 16.43 6.36
C GLY A 483 -7.47 16.49 6.53
N HIS A 484 -8.19 16.46 5.41
CA HIS A 484 -9.62 16.21 5.41
C HIS A 484 -9.89 14.71 5.52
N ARG A 485 -10.98 14.33 6.20
CA ARG A 485 -11.36 12.91 6.33
C ARG A 485 -11.99 12.34 5.06
N HIS A 486 -12.60 13.21 4.27
CA HIS A 486 -13.30 12.87 3.04
C HIS A 486 -12.73 13.65 1.85
N PRO A 487 -13.01 13.20 0.61
CA PRO A 487 -12.60 13.91 -0.59
C PRO A 487 -13.03 15.37 -0.55
N ILE A 488 -12.14 16.24 -0.98
CA ILE A 488 -12.37 17.68 -0.91
C ILE A 488 -13.13 18.09 -2.18
N HIS A 489 -14.22 18.85 -2.02
CA HIS A 489 -15.11 19.20 -3.13
C HIS A 489 -14.71 20.51 -3.81
N ASN A 490 -14.22 21.49 -3.05
CA ASN A 490 -13.84 22.78 -3.61
C ASN A 490 -12.80 23.48 -2.71
N ILE A 491 -12.12 24.45 -3.31
CA ILE A 491 -11.18 25.36 -2.68
C ILE A 491 -11.48 26.80 -3.08
N SER A 492 -11.25 27.74 -2.19
CA SER A 492 -11.18 29.17 -2.54
C SER A 492 -10.13 29.90 -1.72
N LEU A 493 -9.55 30.95 -2.32
CA LEU A 493 -8.60 31.85 -1.66
C LEU A 493 -9.32 33.04 -1.05
N ASN A 494 -8.73 33.61 -0.01
CA ASN A 494 -9.12 34.93 0.48
C ASN A 494 -8.63 36.05 -0.44
N SER A 495 -9.05 37.29 -0.18
CA SER A 495 -8.68 38.45 -1.00
C SER A 495 -7.18 38.70 -1.10
N ASP A 496 -6.43 38.29 -0.07
CA ASP A 496 -5.01 38.60 0.09
C ASP A 496 -4.12 37.41 -0.28
N ASP A 497 -4.68 36.31 -0.78
CA ASP A 497 -4.02 35.04 -1.13
C ASP A 497 -3.23 34.36 0.02
N THR A 498 -3.38 34.82 1.26
CA THR A 498 -2.69 34.28 2.44
C THR A 498 -3.36 33.03 3.03
N LEU A 499 -4.68 32.93 2.88
CA LEU A 499 -5.51 31.86 3.44
C LEU A 499 -6.30 31.20 2.32
N ALA A 500 -6.45 29.89 2.42
CA ALA A 500 -7.41 29.13 1.62
C ALA A 500 -8.47 28.50 2.51
N ILE A 501 -9.67 28.29 1.98
CA ILE A 501 -10.71 27.51 2.61
C ILE A 501 -11.09 26.35 1.70
N THR A 502 -11.21 25.17 2.29
CA THR A 502 -11.56 23.93 1.60
C THR A 502 -12.76 23.29 2.29
N CYS A 503 -13.59 22.61 1.52
CA CYS A 503 -14.79 21.96 2.04
C CYS A 503 -14.81 20.46 1.71
N SER A 504 -15.11 19.64 2.71
CA SER A 504 -15.36 18.21 2.58
C SER A 504 -16.61 17.83 3.37
N LEU A 505 -17.07 16.59 3.23
CA LEU A 505 -18.22 16.09 3.97
C LEU A 505 -18.08 16.37 5.48
N GLY A 506 -19.04 17.10 6.07
CA GLY A 506 -19.09 17.39 7.51
C GLY A 506 -18.14 18.46 8.04
N GLU A 507 -17.16 18.94 7.27
CA GLU A 507 -16.15 19.88 7.76
C GLU A 507 -15.65 20.88 6.71
N VAL A 508 -15.23 22.05 7.20
CA VAL A 508 -14.54 23.08 6.41
C VAL A 508 -13.23 23.39 7.10
N LYS A 509 -12.13 23.41 6.35
CA LYS A 509 -10.80 23.74 6.89
C LYS A 509 -10.28 25.03 6.29
N VAL A 510 -9.67 25.84 7.13
CA VAL A 510 -8.94 27.05 6.73
C VAL A 510 -7.45 26.74 6.78
N TRP A 511 -6.73 27.06 5.71
CA TRP A 511 -5.32 26.74 5.51
C TRP A 511 -4.49 28.00 5.39
N SER A 512 -3.26 27.95 5.91
CA SER A 512 -2.25 28.97 5.64
C SER A 512 -1.50 28.61 4.37
N MET A 513 -1.57 29.46 3.34
CA MET A 513 -0.91 29.21 2.05
C MET A 513 0.61 29.34 2.09
N ARG A 514 1.17 29.93 3.15
CA ARG A 514 2.63 30.04 3.32
C ARG A 514 3.29 28.74 3.76
N ARG A 515 2.58 27.92 4.54
CA ARG A 515 3.09 26.66 5.13
C ARG A 515 2.30 25.44 4.67
N LEU A 516 1.28 25.66 3.84
CA LEU A 516 0.26 24.68 3.46
C LEU A 516 -0.20 23.80 4.64
N SER A 517 -0.56 24.43 5.76
CA SER A 517 -0.99 23.77 6.99
C SER A 517 -2.37 24.25 7.44
N PRO A 518 -3.18 23.40 8.07
CA PRO A 518 -4.50 23.78 8.55
C PRO A 518 -4.35 24.72 9.75
N VAL A 519 -5.02 25.87 9.68
CA VAL A 519 -5.12 26.87 10.75
C VAL A 519 -6.31 26.54 11.64
N ALA A 520 -7.43 26.16 11.04
CA ALA A 520 -8.67 25.85 11.75
C ALA A 520 -9.47 24.76 11.04
N THR A 521 -10.15 23.93 11.82
CA THR A 521 -11.17 22.98 11.34
C THR A 521 -12.52 23.40 11.93
N ILE A 522 -13.50 23.62 11.08
CA ILE A 522 -14.85 24.03 11.43
C ILE A 522 -15.78 22.87 11.11
N VAL A 523 -16.46 22.34 12.13
CA VAL A 523 -17.43 21.26 11.98
C VAL A 523 -18.75 21.86 11.51
N LEU A 524 -19.29 21.32 10.42
CA LEU A 524 -20.58 21.76 9.90
C LEU A 524 -21.73 21.05 10.62
N PRO A 525 -22.90 21.71 10.78
CA PRO A 525 -24.08 21.09 11.36
C PRO A 525 -24.54 19.85 10.58
N ASN A 526 -25.01 18.81 11.29
CA ASN A 526 -25.51 17.55 10.70
C ASN A 526 -26.69 17.73 9.72
N SER A 527 -27.36 18.88 9.74
CA SER A 527 -28.39 19.23 8.76
C SER A 527 -27.83 19.40 7.35
N MET A 528 -26.54 19.74 7.22
CA MET A 528 -25.85 19.80 5.94
C MET A 528 -25.37 18.40 5.56
N LYS A 529 -25.71 17.96 4.34
CA LYS A 529 -25.31 16.64 3.85
C LYS A 529 -23.90 16.62 3.29
N ALA A 530 -23.60 17.48 2.32
CA ALA A 530 -22.32 17.53 1.62
C ALA A 530 -22.03 18.95 1.09
N PRO A 531 -21.05 19.68 1.66
CA PRO A 531 -20.78 21.03 1.23
C PRO A 531 -20.22 21.07 -0.20
N THR A 532 -20.73 21.98 -1.02
CA THR A 532 -20.36 22.14 -2.43
C THR A 532 -19.29 23.21 -2.62
N HIS A 533 -19.46 24.37 -1.98
CA HIS A 533 -18.52 25.47 -2.04
C HIS A 533 -18.37 26.11 -0.67
N ALA A 534 -17.17 26.62 -0.39
CA ALA A 534 -16.90 27.49 0.73
C ALA A 534 -16.10 28.71 0.27
N ARG A 535 -16.34 29.89 0.86
CA ARG A 535 -15.62 31.12 0.56
C ARG A 535 -15.45 31.99 1.80
N ILE A 536 -14.26 32.57 1.95
CA ILE A 536 -13.95 33.57 2.98
C ILE A 536 -14.49 34.92 2.49
N LEU A 537 -15.27 35.60 3.33
CA LEU A 537 -15.77 36.94 3.02
C LEU A 537 -14.66 38.00 3.18
N PRO A 538 -14.76 39.13 2.46
CA PRO A 538 -13.81 40.23 2.59
C PRO A 538 -13.64 40.65 4.07
N GLY A 539 -12.40 40.85 4.49
CA GLY A 539 -12.06 41.14 5.89
C GLY A 539 -11.74 39.91 6.75
N ASN A 540 -11.80 38.69 6.20
CA ASN A 540 -11.35 37.42 6.81
C ASN A 540 -12.08 36.99 8.11
N GLN A 541 -13.03 37.77 8.62
CA GLN A 541 -13.74 37.48 9.88
C GLN A 541 -14.81 36.40 9.73
N PHE A 542 -15.42 36.29 8.55
CA PHE A 542 -16.53 35.41 8.29
C PHE A 542 -16.26 34.55 7.06
N SER A 543 -16.82 33.34 7.04
CA SER A 543 -16.84 32.49 5.86
C SER A 543 -18.25 31.95 5.63
N VAL A 544 -18.53 31.56 4.40
CA VAL A 544 -19.81 30.98 4.00
C VAL A 544 -19.56 29.64 3.36
N ALA A 545 -20.35 28.64 3.73
CA ALA A 545 -20.37 27.32 3.13
C ALA A 545 -21.77 26.99 2.59
N THR A 546 -21.86 26.27 1.48
CA THR A 546 -23.12 25.87 0.85
C THR A 546 -23.22 24.37 0.71
N ASP A 547 -24.43 23.82 0.69
CA ASP A 547 -24.70 22.38 0.65
C ASP A 547 -25.42 21.92 -0.63
N THR A 548 -25.33 20.63 -0.91
CA THR A 548 -26.14 19.86 -1.87
C THR A 548 -27.65 19.90 -1.61
N VAL A 549 -28.10 20.17 -0.39
CA VAL A 549 -29.53 20.32 -0.08
C VAL A 549 -30.07 21.70 -0.52
N GLY A 550 -29.18 22.69 -0.66
CA GLY A 550 -29.56 24.08 -0.92
C GLY A 550 -29.46 25.00 0.30
N SER A 551 -28.90 24.50 1.40
CA SER A 551 -28.62 25.29 2.60
C SER A 551 -27.33 26.09 2.46
N LEU A 552 -27.32 27.28 3.05
CA LEU A 552 -26.18 28.18 3.18
C LEU A 552 -25.90 28.37 4.66
N VAL A 553 -24.65 28.20 5.08
CA VAL A 553 -24.23 28.38 6.47
C VAL A 553 -23.21 29.49 6.54
N LEU A 554 -23.47 30.43 7.44
CA LEU A 554 -22.54 31.48 7.81
C LEU A 554 -21.68 31.01 8.98
N ILE A 555 -20.39 31.26 8.90
CA ILE A 555 -19.40 30.79 9.87
C ILE A 555 -18.58 31.99 10.35
N ASN A 556 -18.35 32.04 11.67
CA ASN A 556 -17.42 32.97 12.26
C ASN A 556 -16.01 32.35 12.29
N ASN A 557 -15.05 32.92 11.57
CA ASN A 557 -13.69 32.38 11.53
C ASN A 557 -12.92 32.62 12.84
N ARG A 558 -13.39 33.51 13.72
CA ARG A 558 -12.74 33.78 15.01
C ARG A 558 -13.21 32.82 16.10
N THR A 559 -14.49 32.48 16.13
CA THR A 559 -15.04 31.51 17.11
C THR A 559 -15.05 30.09 16.58
N LEU A 560 -14.89 29.90 15.26
CA LEU A 560 -14.94 28.60 14.56
C LEU A 560 -16.29 27.88 14.67
N GLU A 561 -17.35 28.65 14.85
CA GLU A 561 -18.72 28.14 15.00
C GLU A 561 -19.62 28.61 13.85
N PRO A 562 -20.58 27.78 13.41
CA PRO A 562 -21.65 28.22 12.51
C PRO A 562 -22.58 29.19 13.25
N ILE A 563 -22.83 30.35 12.65
CA ILE A 563 -23.68 31.41 13.20
C ILE A 563 -25.14 31.15 12.84
N ASP A 564 -25.41 30.98 11.54
CA ASP A 564 -26.77 30.89 11.01
C ASP A 564 -26.83 29.93 9.81
N ILE A 565 -27.99 29.30 9.62
CA ILE A 565 -28.29 28.34 8.56
C ILE A 565 -29.51 28.84 7.80
N ILE A 566 -29.29 29.21 6.54
CA ILE A 566 -30.29 29.80 5.65
C ILE A 566 -30.65 28.78 4.56
N ALA A 567 -31.93 28.48 4.39
CA ALA A 567 -32.43 27.67 3.28
C ALA A 567 -32.44 28.50 1.97
N ALA A 568 -31.28 28.61 1.33
CA ALA A 568 -31.08 29.51 0.19
C ALA A 568 -31.70 28.98 -1.12
N HIS A 569 -31.66 27.67 -1.38
CA HIS A 569 -32.20 27.03 -2.59
C HIS A 569 -33.01 25.77 -2.24
N THR A 570 -33.88 25.33 -3.15
CA THR A 570 -34.65 24.07 -2.97
C THR A 570 -33.89 22.83 -3.42
N LYS A 571 -32.80 23.03 -4.15
CA LYS A 571 -31.88 22.00 -4.67
C LYS A 571 -30.43 22.42 -4.43
N LYS A 572 -29.48 21.57 -4.83
CA LYS A 572 -28.05 21.79 -4.74
C LYS A 572 -27.63 23.17 -5.23
N ILE A 573 -26.83 23.85 -4.41
CA ILE A 573 -26.09 25.07 -4.80
C ILE A 573 -24.84 24.65 -5.55
N THR A 574 -24.72 25.11 -6.79
CA THR A 574 -23.68 24.72 -7.76
C THR A 574 -22.62 25.78 -7.96
N ALA A 575 -22.85 27.01 -7.49
CA ALA A 575 -21.82 28.03 -7.46
C ALA A 575 -22.06 29.07 -6.36
N LEU A 576 -20.95 29.60 -5.86
CA LEU A 576 -20.87 30.61 -4.83
C LEU A 576 -19.83 31.66 -5.23
N GLU A 577 -20.26 32.91 -5.38
CA GLU A 577 -19.36 34.02 -5.72
C GLU A 577 -19.62 35.25 -4.84
N VAL A 578 -18.59 36.09 -4.65
CA VAL A 578 -18.70 37.37 -3.95
C VAL A 578 -18.32 38.45 -4.94
N VAL A 579 -19.22 39.38 -5.18
CA VAL A 579 -19.08 40.46 -6.17
C VAL A 579 -19.56 41.76 -5.56
N SER A 580 -18.72 42.80 -5.62
CA SER A 580 -19.03 44.14 -5.12
C SER A 580 -19.57 44.16 -3.67
N GLY A 581 -19.06 43.27 -2.82
CA GLY A 581 -19.51 43.16 -1.42
C GLY A 581 -20.85 42.44 -1.22
N MET A 582 -21.44 41.86 -2.27
CA MET A 582 -22.61 40.99 -2.18
C MET A 582 -22.22 39.53 -2.42
N LEU A 583 -22.95 38.62 -1.80
CA LEU A 583 -22.82 37.19 -2.02
C LEU A 583 -23.84 36.76 -3.09
N VAL A 584 -23.42 35.92 -4.02
CA VAL A 584 -24.27 35.39 -5.09
C VAL A 584 -24.25 33.87 -5.05
N THR A 585 -25.43 33.27 -5.01
CA THR A 585 -25.61 31.82 -5.05
C THR A 585 -26.38 31.43 -6.30
N ALA A 586 -25.98 30.32 -6.93
CA ALA A 586 -26.72 29.70 -8.01
C ALA A 586 -27.01 28.23 -7.69
N GLY A 587 -28.18 27.75 -8.10
CA GLY A 587 -28.60 26.39 -7.81
C GLY A 587 -29.17 25.64 -9.00
N GLU A 588 -29.26 24.32 -8.84
CA GLU A 588 -29.94 23.41 -9.78
C GLU A 588 -31.45 23.65 -9.85
N ASP A 589 -32.01 24.47 -8.95
CA ASP A 589 -33.38 24.97 -9.01
C ASP A 589 -33.59 26.01 -10.13
N GLY A 590 -32.51 26.46 -10.77
CA GLY A 590 -32.53 27.40 -11.89
C GLY A 590 -32.57 28.87 -11.49
N TYR A 591 -32.44 29.16 -10.18
CA TYR A 591 -32.40 30.52 -9.67
C TYR A 591 -30.96 30.97 -9.39
N VAL A 592 -30.71 32.25 -9.62
CA VAL A 592 -29.55 32.97 -9.08
C VAL A 592 -30.07 33.96 -8.04
N ARG A 593 -29.53 33.92 -6.82
CA ARG A 593 -29.92 34.77 -5.69
C ARG A 593 -28.76 35.63 -5.25
N TYR A 594 -29.08 36.90 -4.96
CA TYR A 594 -28.15 37.90 -4.43
C TYR A 594 -28.47 38.14 -2.97
N TRP A 595 -27.42 38.15 -2.17
CA TRP A 595 -27.50 38.32 -0.74
C TRP A 595 -26.60 39.47 -0.31
N SER A 596 -27.14 40.41 0.45
CA SER A 596 -26.33 41.37 1.19
C SER A 596 -26.04 40.84 2.58
N PHE A 597 -24.84 41.11 3.05
CA PHE A 597 -24.41 40.78 4.40
C PHE A 597 -23.88 42.03 5.08
N GLY A 598 -24.30 42.24 6.32
CA GLY A 598 -23.92 43.42 7.11
C GLY A 598 -23.83 43.06 8.58
N LEU A 599 -23.01 43.82 9.33
CA LEU A 599 -23.02 43.75 10.79
C LEU A 599 -24.24 44.50 11.32
N ALA A 600 -25.16 43.78 11.96
CA ALA A 600 -26.18 44.33 12.83
C ALA A 600 -25.72 44.27 14.29
N ASP A 601 -26.45 44.93 15.20
CA ASP A 601 -26.13 44.96 16.64
C ASP A 601 -26.11 43.56 17.30
N GLU A 602 -26.82 42.59 16.71
CA GLU A 602 -26.88 41.19 17.16
C GLU A 602 -25.94 40.22 16.40
N GLY A 603 -25.15 40.70 15.42
CA GLY A 603 -24.23 39.87 14.62
C GLY A 603 -24.32 40.10 13.12
N LEU A 604 -23.60 39.30 12.33
CA LEU A 604 -23.66 39.38 10.86
C LEU A 604 -24.94 38.69 10.36
N THR A 605 -25.81 39.44 9.69
CA THR A 605 -27.04 38.91 9.08
C THR A 605 -26.92 38.90 7.57
N ILE A 606 -27.48 37.88 6.92
CA ILE A 606 -27.52 37.76 5.46
C ILE A 606 -28.98 37.92 4.99
N ILE A 607 -29.24 38.87 4.10
CA ILE A 607 -30.58 39.18 3.60
C ILE A 607 -30.61 38.98 2.08
N GLN A 608 -31.63 38.27 1.58
CA GLN A 608 -31.84 38.13 0.15
C GLN A 608 -32.38 39.45 -0.43
N GLU A 609 -31.67 40.06 -1.37
CA GLU A 609 -32.12 41.31 -2.01
C GLU A 609 -32.84 41.07 -3.33
N ARG A 610 -32.24 40.23 -4.19
CA ARG A 610 -32.70 40.05 -5.58
C ARG A 610 -32.54 38.61 -6.00
N GLN A 611 -33.39 38.18 -6.92
CA GLN A 611 -33.26 36.88 -7.59
C GLN A 611 -33.77 36.96 -9.03
N PHE A 612 -33.25 36.10 -9.89
CA PHE A 612 -33.81 35.88 -11.22
C PHE A 612 -33.78 34.40 -11.59
N ASN A 613 -34.70 34.00 -12.47
CA ASN A 613 -34.79 32.64 -12.98
C ASN A 613 -34.05 32.53 -14.32
N ALA A 614 -33.06 31.65 -14.39
CA ALA A 614 -32.29 31.39 -15.60
C ALA A 614 -32.99 30.40 -16.55
N GLY A 615 -34.10 29.77 -16.13
CA GLY A 615 -34.99 28.93 -16.95
C GLY A 615 -34.64 27.44 -16.98
N ASN A 616 -33.43 27.05 -16.57
CA ASN A 616 -32.99 25.67 -16.43
C ASN A 616 -31.98 25.54 -15.28
N ALA A 617 -31.65 24.32 -14.87
CA ALA A 617 -30.66 24.06 -13.83
C ALA A 617 -29.29 24.67 -14.20
N ILE A 618 -28.66 25.34 -13.23
CA ILE A 618 -27.39 26.06 -13.39
C ILE A 618 -26.26 25.17 -12.91
N THR A 619 -25.18 25.06 -13.69
CA THR A 619 -23.98 24.30 -13.31
C THR A 619 -22.90 25.17 -12.69
N THR A 620 -22.71 26.40 -13.20
CA THR A 620 -21.73 27.34 -12.66
C THR A 620 -22.05 28.77 -13.09
N ILE A 621 -21.49 29.74 -12.39
CA ILE A 621 -21.57 31.16 -12.73
C ILE A 621 -20.19 31.81 -12.71
N ALA A 622 -20.06 32.90 -13.45
CA ALA A 622 -18.92 33.81 -13.35
C ALA A 622 -19.39 35.24 -13.56
N PHE A 623 -18.68 36.20 -12.97
CA PHE A 623 -18.92 37.62 -13.21
C PHE A 623 -17.83 38.26 -14.05
N ASP A 624 -18.23 39.31 -14.76
CA ASP A 624 -17.30 40.24 -15.37
C ASP A 624 -16.50 40.98 -14.27
N PRO A 625 -15.19 41.22 -14.44
CA PRO A 625 -14.38 41.93 -13.44
C PRO A 625 -14.87 43.34 -13.12
N GLN A 626 -15.52 44.00 -14.09
CA GLN A 626 -16.16 45.31 -13.91
C GLN A 626 -17.58 45.20 -13.32
N GLY A 627 -18.07 43.98 -13.07
CA GLY A 627 -19.40 43.73 -12.54
C GLY A 627 -20.54 44.03 -13.51
N LYS A 628 -20.28 44.23 -14.80
CA LYS A 628 -21.31 44.61 -15.78
C LYS A 628 -22.18 43.44 -16.21
N TYR A 629 -21.57 42.27 -16.41
CA TYR A 629 -22.23 41.07 -16.90
C TYR A 629 -22.11 39.92 -15.89
N ILE A 630 -23.13 39.06 -15.87
CA ILE A 630 -23.10 37.74 -15.24
C ILE A 630 -23.25 36.67 -16.31
N PHE A 631 -22.37 35.67 -16.25
CA PHE A 631 -22.33 34.52 -17.13
C PHE A 631 -22.91 33.32 -16.37
N VAL A 632 -23.97 32.73 -16.89
CA VAL A 632 -24.67 31.59 -16.28
C VAL A 632 -24.55 30.40 -17.21
N ALA A 633 -23.80 29.37 -16.79
CA ALA A 633 -23.76 28.09 -17.50
C ALA A 633 -24.92 27.20 -17.05
N LEU A 634 -25.59 26.62 -18.03
CA LEU A 634 -26.77 25.80 -17.83
C LEU A 634 -26.51 24.34 -18.18
N VAL A 635 -27.35 23.46 -17.64
CA VAL A 635 -27.36 22.03 -17.98
C VAL A 635 -27.79 21.79 -19.43
N ASP A 636 -28.40 22.77 -20.12
CA ASP A 636 -28.72 22.70 -21.56
C ASP A 636 -27.50 22.93 -22.49
N ASN A 637 -26.28 22.91 -21.94
CA ASN A 637 -25.00 23.12 -22.62
C ASN A 637 -24.78 24.54 -23.14
N THR A 638 -25.63 25.51 -22.76
CA THR A 638 -25.50 26.91 -23.17
C THR A 638 -24.96 27.78 -22.04
N VAL A 639 -24.34 28.92 -22.41
CA VAL A 639 -24.05 30.00 -21.46
C VAL A 639 -24.97 31.16 -21.77
N ARG A 640 -25.74 31.61 -20.77
CA ARG A 640 -26.56 32.82 -20.86
C ARG A 640 -25.86 33.98 -20.19
N ILE A 641 -25.80 35.10 -20.90
CA ILE A 641 -25.21 36.35 -20.42
C ILE A 641 -26.35 37.27 -20.01
N HIS A 642 -26.30 37.80 -18.81
CA HIS A 642 -27.23 38.80 -18.29
C HIS A 642 -26.48 40.05 -17.84
N PHE A 643 -27.15 41.20 -17.86
CA PHE A 643 -26.62 42.40 -17.20
C PHE A 643 -26.73 42.25 -15.69
N ALA A 644 -25.67 42.47 -14.93
CA ALA A 644 -25.68 42.30 -13.47
C ALA A 644 -26.58 43.33 -12.76
N ASP A 645 -26.68 44.55 -13.30
CA ASP A 645 -27.49 45.62 -12.71
C ASP A 645 -28.99 45.35 -12.88
N SER A 646 -29.42 45.07 -14.11
CA SER A 646 -30.84 44.93 -14.47
C SER A 646 -31.34 43.49 -14.49
N LEU A 647 -30.43 42.50 -14.42
CA LEU A 647 -30.69 41.06 -14.56
C LEU A 647 -31.37 40.69 -15.89
N ARG A 648 -31.42 41.63 -16.84
CA ARG A 648 -31.99 41.41 -18.17
C ARG A 648 -31.06 40.52 -18.98
N PHE A 649 -31.69 39.60 -19.71
CA PHE A 649 -31.02 38.75 -20.67
C PHE A 649 -30.33 39.59 -21.76
N HIS A 650 -29.06 39.26 -22.07
CA HIS A 650 -28.28 39.91 -23.11
C HIS A 650 -28.11 39.01 -24.34
N MET A 651 -27.48 37.83 -24.19
CA MET A 651 -27.26 36.88 -25.29
C MET A 651 -26.99 35.44 -24.79
N VAL A 652 -27.02 34.45 -25.70
CA VAL A 652 -26.68 33.04 -25.44
C VAL A 652 -25.47 32.62 -26.28
N LEU A 653 -24.55 31.86 -25.68
CA LEU A 653 -23.45 31.19 -26.36
C LEU A 653 -23.79 29.71 -26.61
N TYR A 654 -23.73 29.27 -27.87
CA TYR A 654 -24.06 27.91 -28.29
C TYR A 654 -22.84 27.18 -28.84
N GLY A 655 -22.69 25.91 -28.49
CA GLY A 655 -21.83 25.00 -29.25
C GLY A 655 -21.20 23.85 -28.47
N HIS A 656 -21.20 23.90 -27.13
CA HIS A 656 -20.81 22.73 -26.33
C HIS A 656 -21.78 21.57 -26.54
N SER A 657 -21.26 20.35 -26.57
CA SER A 657 -22.07 19.14 -26.76
C SER A 657 -22.54 18.52 -25.44
N LEU A 658 -21.85 18.83 -24.34
CA LEU A 658 -22.17 18.37 -22.99
C LEU A 658 -22.14 19.54 -21.99
N PRO A 659 -22.67 19.37 -20.76
CA PRO A 659 -22.78 20.44 -19.79
C PRO A 659 -21.43 21.07 -19.43
N ILE A 660 -21.48 22.39 -19.28
CA ILE A 660 -20.32 23.22 -18.95
C ILE A 660 -20.06 23.10 -17.45
N THR A 661 -18.81 22.82 -17.08
CA THR A 661 -18.38 22.58 -15.70
C THR A 661 -17.75 23.80 -15.05
N GLY A 662 -17.14 24.68 -15.84
CA GLY A 662 -16.43 25.85 -15.36
C GLY A 662 -16.45 26.99 -16.37
N ILE A 663 -16.47 28.21 -15.83
CA ILE A 663 -16.40 29.46 -16.60
C ILE A 663 -15.35 30.36 -15.96
N SER A 664 -14.56 31.05 -16.79
CA SER A 664 -13.69 32.14 -16.34
C SER A 664 -13.70 33.29 -17.35
N VAL A 665 -13.69 34.52 -16.83
CA VAL A 665 -13.66 35.76 -17.63
C VAL A 665 -12.28 36.40 -17.52
N SER A 666 -11.83 37.03 -18.60
CA SER A 666 -10.59 37.81 -18.65
C SER A 666 -10.71 39.13 -17.88
N ALA A 667 -9.60 39.63 -17.34
CA ALA A 667 -9.57 40.86 -16.53
C ALA A 667 -10.11 42.10 -17.29
N ASN A 668 -9.91 42.13 -18.61
CA ASN A 668 -10.40 43.20 -19.48
C ASN A 668 -11.86 43.01 -19.94
N GLY A 669 -12.50 41.87 -19.63
CA GLY A 669 -13.88 41.58 -20.02
C GLY A 669 -14.06 41.30 -21.51
N GLU A 670 -12.99 41.01 -22.26
CA GLU A 670 -13.06 40.79 -23.72
C GLU A 670 -13.23 39.32 -24.10
N LYS A 671 -12.55 38.44 -23.37
CA LYS A 671 -12.55 36.99 -23.60
C LYS A 671 -13.19 36.23 -22.45
N LEU A 672 -13.93 35.17 -22.80
CA LEU A 672 -14.53 34.21 -21.88
C LEU A 672 -14.04 32.80 -22.22
N ILE A 673 -13.72 32.01 -21.20
CA ILE A 673 -13.38 30.60 -21.35
C ILE A 673 -14.46 29.76 -20.70
N THR A 674 -14.89 28.73 -21.42
CA THR A 674 -15.82 27.72 -20.91
C THR A 674 -15.17 26.35 -21.03
N CYS A 675 -15.26 25.56 -19.97
CA CYS A 675 -14.80 24.17 -19.96
C CYS A 675 -15.99 23.21 -19.82
N SER A 676 -15.94 22.07 -20.49
CA SER A 676 -17.04 21.11 -20.51
C SER A 676 -16.58 19.67 -20.33
N THR A 677 -17.54 18.84 -19.94
CA THR A 677 -17.41 17.38 -19.94
C THR A 677 -17.22 16.77 -21.34
N ASP A 678 -17.42 17.55 -22.40
CA ASP A 678 -17.12 17.19 -23.80
C ASP A 678 -15.61 17.12 -24.13
N LYS A 679 -14.75 17.32 -23.12
CA LYS A 679 -13.28 17.35 -23.23
C LYS A 679 -12.75 18.53 -24.03
N THR A 680 -13.56 19.60 -24.17
CA THR A 680 -13.15 20.81 -24.88
C THR A 680 -13.15 22.04 -23.97
N LEU A 681 -12.18 22.93 -24.22
CA LEU A 681 -12.21 24.32 -23.78
C LEU A 681 -12.62 25.18 -24.96
N ARG A 682 -13.55 26.11 -24.76
CA ARG A 682 -13.94 27.08 -25.79
C ARG A 682 -13.61 28.48 -25.35
N ILE A 683 -13.10 29.25 -26.31
CA ILE A 683 -12.71 30.64 -26.15
C ILE A 683 -13.73 31.48 -26.90
N TRP A 684 -14.38 32.39 -26.19
CA TRP A 684 -15.42 33.26 -26.74
C TRP A 684 -14.96 34.71 -26.73
N GLY A 685 -15.19 35.40 -27.84
CA GLY A 685 -15.10 36.85 -27.89
C GLY A 685 -16.42 37.47 -27.42
N LEU A 686 -16.38 38.26 -26.35
CA LEU A 686 -17.59 38.81 -25.71
C LEU A 686 -18.23 39.97 -26.47
N GLN A 687 -17.52 40.59 -27.41
CA GLN A 687 -18.06 41.69 -28.23
C GLN A 687 -19.24 41.24 -29.10
N PHE A 688 -19.16 40.04 -29.68
CA PHE A 688 -20.18 39.48 -30.59
C PHE A 688 -20.67 38.09 -30.18
N GLY A 689 -20.12 37.50 -29.12
CA GLY A 689 -20.44 36.15 -28.66
C GLY A 689 -19.98 35.03 -29.61
N GLU A 690 -18.95 35.27 -30.41
CA GLU A 690 -18.41 34.28 -31.33
C GLU A 690 -17.43 33.33 -30.65
N CYS A 691 -17.43 32.06 -31.06
CA CYS A 691 -16.44 31.07 -30.63
C CYS A 691 -15.16 31.27 -31.45
N GLN A 692 -14.11 31.84 -30.86
CA GLN A 692 -12.82 32.08 -31.52
C GLN A 692 -12.08 30.76 -31.77
N LYS A 693 -12.05 29.88 -30.77
CA LYS A 693 -11.33 28.61 -30.86
C LYS A 693 -11.93 27.53 -29.96
N VAL A 694 -11.83 26.28 -30.42
CA VAL A 694 -12.09 25.08 -29.65
C VAL A 694 -10.77 24.35 -29.42
N LEU A 695 -10.39 24.19 -28.16
CA LEU A 695 -9.21 23.45 -27.72
C LEU A 695 -9.67 22.09 -27.19
N ARG A 696 -9.01 21.01 -27.61
CA ARG A 696 -9.35 19.65 -27.17
C ARG A 696 -8.30 19.13 -26.20
N GLY A 697 -8.74 18.49 -25.13
CA GLY A 697 -7.90 17.75 -24.20
C GLY A 697 -8.21 16.25 -24.22
N ASP A 698 -7.34 15.48 -23.57
CA ASP A 698 -7.45 14.02 -23.52
C ASP A 698 -8.64 13.54 -22.66
N SER A 699 -8.99 14.32 -21.64
CA SER A 699 -10.02 14.03 -20.65
C SER A 699 -10.97 15.21 -20.44
N ALA A 700 -12.11 14.94 -19.81
CA ALA A 700 -13.12 15.95 -19.49
C ALA A 700 -12.55 17.02 -18.55
N PHE A 701 -12.85 18.29 -18.79
CA PHE A 701 -12.40 19.37 -17.93
C PHE A 701 -13.38 19.59 -16.77
N THR A 702 -12.85 19.78 -15.57
CA THR A 702 -13.64 19.96 -14.34
C THR A 702 -13.71 21.43 -13.92
N SER A 703 -12.61 22.17 -14.07
CA SER A 703 -12.55 23.59 -13.73
C SER A 703 -11.55 24.34 -14.62
N VAL A 704 -11.77 25.65 -14.77
CA VAL A 704 -10.89 26.55 -15.51
C VAL A 704 -10.79 27.89 -14.79
N ARG A 705 -9.59 28.47 -14.74
CA ARG A 705 -9.32 29.78 -14.13
C ARG A 705 -8.33 30.56 -14.98
N LEU A 706 -8.69 31.80 -15.30
CA LEU A 706 -7.79 32.78 -15.88
C LEU A 706 -6.91 33.40 -14.80
N ILE A 707 -5.65 33.62 -15.14
CA ILE A 707 -4.74 34.43 -14.33
C ILE A 707 -5.13 35.89 -14.54
N ARG A 708 -5.34 36.65 -13.46
CA ARG A 708 -5.75 38.07 -13.54
C ARG A 708 -4.71 38.88 -14.32
N ASP A 709 -5.20 39.92 -14.99
CA ASP A 709 -4.42 40.86 -15.80
C ASP A 709 -3.56 40.23 -16.91
N THR A 710 -3.81 38.95 -17.24
CA THR A 710 -3.16 38.24 -18.34
C THR A 710 -4.18 37.51 -19.21
N HIS A 711 -3.74 37.06 -20.38
CA HIS A 711 -4.50 36.17 -21.27
C HIS A 711 -4.05 34.71 -21.12
N LEU A 712 -3.72 34.29 -19.90
CA LEU A 712 -3.20 32.97 -19.60
C LEU A 712 -4.20 32.22 -18.70
N ALA A 713 -4.40 30.93 -18.95
CA ALA A 713 -5.41 30.13 -18.26
C ALA A 713 -4.87 28.79 -17.76
N LEU A 714 -5.33 28.38 -16.58
CA LEU A 714 -5.13 27.06 -16.02
C LEU A 714 -6.45 26.28 -16.05
N ALA A 715 -6.41 25.05 -16.52
CA ALA A 715 -7.56 24.16 -16.60
C ALA A 715 -7.25 22.80 -15.99
N ALA A 716 -8.16 22.31 -15.14
CA ALA A 716 -8.08 21.01 -14.50
C ALA A 716 -8.97 19.98 -15.21
N ASN A 717 -8.55 18.73 -15.19
CA ASN A 717 -9.30 17.64 -15.80
C ASN A 717 -9.69 16.53 -14.84
N LYS A 718 -10.58 15.66 -15.33
CA LYS A 718 -11.10 14.50 -14.61
C LYS A 718 -10.08 13.38 -14.37
N ALA A 719 -8.96 13.42 -15.08
CA ALA A 719 -7.84 12.50 -14.91
C ALA A 719 -6.79 13.02 -13.91
N GLY A 720 -7.02 14.20 -13.30
CA GLY A 720 -6.15 14.81 -12.31
C GLY A 720 -5.02 15.65 -12.88
N ARG A 721 -4.92 15.80 -14.20
CA ARG A 721 -3.92 16.67 -14.82
C ARG A 721 -4.40 18.12 -14.87
N LEU A 722 -3.45 19.04 -14.71
CA LEU A 722 -3.66 20.47 -14.88
C LEU A 722 -2.92 20.90 -16.15
N THR A 723 -3.56 21.76 -16.93
CA THR A 723 -3.07 22.22 -18.23
C THR A 723 -3.01 23.74 -18.25
N TYR A 724 -1.95 24.29 -18.83
CA TYR A 724 -1.66 25.71 -18.90
C TYR A 724 -1.72 26.19 -20.35
N TRP A 725 -2.54 27.21 -20.61
CA TRP A 725 -2.90 27.63 -21.96
C TRP A 725 -2.67 29.13 -22.17
N ASP A 726 -2.21 29.47 -23.38
CA ASP A 726 -2.23 30.84 -23.88
C ASP A 726 -3.51 31.07 -24.70
N MET A 727 -4.27 32.09 -24.29
CA MET A 727 -5.56 32.43 -24.88
C MET A 727 -5.45 33.32 -26.12
N ASP A 728 -4.27 33.88 -26.38
CA ASP A 728 -3.99 34.68 -27.57
C ASP A 728 -3.45 33.83 -28.70
N SER A 729 -2.47 32.96 -28.43
CA SER A 729 -1.96 32.01 -29.44
C SER A 729 -2.80 30.75 -29.56
N HIS A 730 -3.65 30.46 -28.58
CA HIS A 730 -4.46 29.23 -28.50
C HIS A 730 -3.62 27.95 -28.42
N GLN A 731 -2.44 28.03 -27.81
CA GLN A 731 -1.52 26.90 -27.65
C GLN A 731 -1.52 26.38 -26.20
N LEU A 732 -1.29 25.07 -26.06
CA LEU A 732 -0.98 24.46 -24.78
C LEU A 732 0.46 24.83 -24.43
N ILE A 733 0.66 25.62 -23.38
CA ILE A 733 1.98 26.01 -22.91
C ILE A 733 2.67 24.82 -22.26
N SER A 734 2.02 24.25 -21.24
CA SER A 734 2.51 23.09 -20.52
C SER A 734 1.41 22.33 -19.80
N VAL A 735 1.68 21.08 -19.45
CA VAL A 735 0.89 20.30 -18.49
C VAL A 735 1.64 20.37 -17.17
N LEU A 736 0.99 20.88 -16.11
CA LEU A 736 1.68 21.05 -14.83
C LEU A 736 2.06 19.68 -14.28
N GLY A 737 3.29 19.57 -13.80
CA GLY A 737 3.92 18.32 -13.39
C GLY A 737 4.79 17.68 -14.47
N GLU A 738 4.53 17.92 -15.77
CA GLU A 738 5.43 17.47 -16.83
C GLU A 738 6.61 18.45 -16.96
N GLY A 739 7.86 17.97 -16.96
CA GLY A 739 8.92 18.66 -17.68
C GLY A 739 10.36 18.30 -17.32
N ASN A 740 11.27 18.89 -18.12
CA ASN A 740 12.74 18.75 -18.27
C ASN A 740 13.42 17.38 -18.22
N TYR A 741 13.00 16.47 -17.35
CA TYR A 741 13.53 15.11 -17.28
C TYR A 741 12.36 14.16 -17.52
N GLY A 742 12.31 13.57 -18.71
CA GLY A 742 11.23 12.69 -19.14
C GLY A 742 10.82 11.70 -18.04
N ALA A 743 9.50 11.52 -17.89
CA ALA A 743 8.85 10.58 -16.97
C ALA A 743 9.05 10.78 -15.44
N LEU A 744 9.65 11.88 -14.96
CA LEU A 744 10.12 11.99 -13.55
C LEU A 744 9.43 13.01 -12.63
N PHE A 745 8.29 13.62 -12.98
CA PHE A 745 7.59 14.51 -12.04
C PHE A 745 6.06 14.40 -12.03
N ALA A 746 5.53 14.54 -10.81
CA ALA A 746 4.21 14.16 -10.34
C ALA A 746 3.03 14.56 -11.23
N ARG A 747 2.34 13.52 -11.71
CA ARG A 747 0.94 13.50 -12.15
C ARG A 747 0.11 14.31 -11.16
N GLY A 748 -0.43 15.45 -11.61
CA GLY A 748 -1.20 16.40 -10.80
C GLY A 748 -1.93 15.77 -9.61
N HIS A 749 -3.08 15.12 -9.82
CA HIS A 749 -3.81 14.38 -8.78
C HIS A 749 -4.01 12.91 -9.17
N PHE A 750 -4.09 12.02 -8.19
CA PHE A 750 -4.44 10.61 -8.37
C PHE A 750 -5.97 10.44 -8.38
N GLY A 751 -6.62 10.98 -9.41
CA GLY A 751 -8.08 10.97 -9.53
C GLY A 751 -8.61 12.27 -10.11
N GLU A 752 -9.91 12.52 -9.96
CA GLU A 752 -10.54 13.74 -10.45
C GLU A 752 -10.05 14.98 -9.67
N CYS A 753 -9.60 16.01 -10.37
CA CYS A 753 -9.33 17.31 -9.77
C CYS A 753 -10.67 18.06 -9.61
N THR A 754 -11.10 18.27 -8.38
CA THR A 754 -12.41 18.82 -8.03
C THR A 754 -12.42 20.34 -7.96
N GLY A 755 -11.28 20.96 -7.61
CA GLY A 755 -11.17 22.40 -7.46
C GLY A 755 -9.82 22.95 -7.92
N LEU A 756 -9.86 24.14 -8.54
CA LEU A 756 -8.69 24.89 -8.97
C LEU A 756 -8.90 26.37 -8.65
N VAL A 757 -7.89 26.98 -8.04
CA VAL A 757 -7.85 28.41 -7.76
C VAL A 757 -6.47 28.97 -8.08
N VAL A 758 -6.44 30.21 -8.55
CA VAL A 758 -5.21 30.94 -8.88
C VAL A 758 -5.15 32.16 -7.98
N SER A 759 -3.96 32.46 -7.47
CA SER A 759 -3.71 33.70 -6.72
C SER A 759 -4.07 34.94 -7.55
N SER A 760 -4.47 36.02 -6.88
CA SER A 760 -4.79 37.30 -7.51
C SER A 760 -3.65 37.84 -8.39
N THR A 761 -2.40 37.55 -8.01
CA THR A 761 -1.19 37.95 -8.75
C THR A 761 -0.75 36.94 -9.82
N GLY A 762 -1.31 35.73 -9.84
CA GLY A 762 -0.85 34.63 -10.69
C GLY A 762 0.42 33.92 -10.21
N ARG A 763 1.08 34.39 -9.14
CA ARG A 763 2.35 33.82 -8.67
C ARG A 763 2.27 32.34 -8.30
N PHE A 764 1.14 31.91 -7.75
CA PHE A 764 0.90 30.49 -7.48
C PHE A 764 -0.55 30.10 -7.79
N ALA A 765 -0.76 28.81 -7.99
CA ALA A 765 -2.06 28.18 -8.12
C ALA A 765 -2.20 27.05 -7.11
N VAL A 766 -3.44 26.73 -6.73
CA VAL A 766 -3.74 25.63 -5.81
C VAL A 766 -4.79 24.73 -6.43
N SER A 767 -4.51 23.45 -6.46
CA SER A 767 -5.42 22.41 -6.94
C SER A 767 -5.77 21.45 -5.84
N VAL A 768 -6.96 20.88 -5.96
CA VAL A 768 -7.52 19.94 -4.99
C VAL A 768 -8.20 18.80 -5.73
N GLY A 769 -8.04 17.58 -5.22
CA GLY A 769 -8.54 16.37 -5.87
C GLY A 769 -9.36 15.46 -4.97
N GLN A 770 -9.99 14.48 -5.62
CA GLN A 770 -10.69 13.38 -4.96
C GLN A 770 -9.76 12.49 -4.13
N ASP A 771 -8.47 12.54 -4.42
CA ASP A 771 -7.39 11.89 -3.66
C ASP A 771 -7.18 12.51 -2.26
N GLY A 772 -7.89 13.59 -1.93
CA GLY A 772 -7.77 14.29 -0.64
C GLY A 772 -6.54 15.19 -0.55
N ALA A 773 -5.72 15.25 -1.61
CA ALA A 773 -4.54 16.08 -1.65
C ALA A 773 -4.89 17.53 -2.02
N ILE A 774 -4.14 18.45 -1.42
CA ILE A 774 -4.08 19.86 -1.77
C ILE A 774 -2.67 20.11 -2.29
N ARG A 775 -2.55 20.60 -3.52
CA ARG A 775 -1.26 20.85 -4.17
C ARG A 775 -1.11 22.31 -4.55
N GLN A 776 0.03 22.88 -4.23
CA GLN A 776 0.42 24.23 -4.58
C GLN A 776 1.44 24.21 -5.70
N TRP A 777 1.21 25.04 -6.70
CA TRP A 777 2.03 25.20 -7.89
C TRP A 777 2.59 26.62 -7.91
N LEU A 778 3.91 26.76 -7.84
CA LEU A 778 4.58 28.05 -7.85
C LEU A 778 5.08 28.37 -9.26
N GLN A 779 4.90 29.62 -9.67
CA GLN A 779 5.48 30.11 -10.92
C GLN A 779 6.99 30.30 -10.73
N SER A 780 7.80 29.55 -11.46
CA SER A 780 9.25 29.64 -11.45
C SER A 780 9.76 30.68 -12.44
N GLU A 781 11.02 31.07 -12.31
CA GLU A 781 11.69 32.00 -13.24
C GLU A 781 12.15 31.30 -14.54
N GLU A 782 11.95 29.98 -14.64
CA GLU A 782 12.28 29.21 -15.84
C GLU A 782 11.35 29.57 -17.01
N LEU A 783 11.96 29.89 -18.15
CA LEU A 783 11.26 30.21 -19.38
C LEU A 783 11.12 28.97 -20.26
N ILE A 784 9.89 28.60 -20.57
CA ILE A 784 9.54 27.50 -21.48
C ILE A 784 9.25 28.05 -22.87
N SER A 785 9.77 27.37 -23.90
CA SER A 785 9.30 27.50 -25.27
C SER A 785 8.31 26.38 -25.61
N VAL A 786 7.12 26.75 -26.09
CA VAL A 786 6.03 25.80 -26.42
C VAL A 786 6.48 24.76 -27.45
N GLU A 787 7.18 25.19 -28.50
CA GLU A 787 7.67 24.30 -29.56
C GLU A 787 8.63 23.24 -29.02
N SER A 788 9.44 23.59 -28.01
CA SER A 788 10.38 22.67 -27.39
C SER A 788 9.67 21.62 -26.53
N GLU A 789 8.61 22.00 -25.82
CA GLU A 789 7.80 21.06 -25.05
C GLU A 789 6.96 20.14 -25.94
N GLU A 790 6.33 20.68 -26.99
CA GLU A 790 5.58 19.87 -27.96
C GLU A 790 6.48 18.83 -28.63
N ARG A 791 7.71 19.22 -28.99
CA ARG A 791 8.69 18.30 -29.56
C ARG A 791 9.08 17.19 -28.57
N LYS A 792 9.37 17.54 -27.30
CA LYS A 792 9.66 16.55 -26.25
C LYS A 792 8.50 15.56 -26.08
N ARG A 793 7.25 16.05 -26.01
CA ARG A 793 6.06 15.20 -25.89
C ARG A 793 5.88 14.25 -27.06
N LEU A 794 6.14 14.72 -28.29
CA LEU A 794 6.07 13.88 -29.48
C LEU A 794 7.16 12.81 -29.50
N GLU A 795 8.38 13.16 -29.10
CA GLU A 795 9.50 12.22 -28.95
C GLU A 795 9.17 11.13 -27.90
N GLU A 796 8.69 11.52 -26.72
CA GLU A 796 8.26 10.58 -25.67
C GLU A 796 7.09 9.68 -26.10
N ALA A 797 6.09 10.24 -26.80
CA ALA A 797 4.96 9.48 -27.32
C ALA A 797 5.41 8.47 -28.39
N PHE A 798 6.36 8.87 -29.25
CA PHE A 798 6.95 8.01 -30.26
C PHE A 798 7.75 6.86 -29.62
N GLU A 799 8.56 7.14 -28.61
CA GLU A 799 9.27 6.11 -27.83
C GLU A 799 8.30 5.14 -27.14
N ALA A 800 7.24 5.66 -26.52
CA ALA A 800 6.21 4.83 -25.90
C ALA A 800 5.48 3.94 -26.92
N GLU A 801 5.21 4.43 -28.12
CA GLU A 801 4.60 3.65 -29.19
C GLU A 801 5.58 2.61 -29.78
N ALA A 802 6.86 2.95 -29.92
CA ALA A 802 7.91 2.03 -30.32
C ALA A 802 8.08 0.88 -29.31
N ASN A 803 8.02 1.19 -28.01
CA ASN A 803 8.01 0.20 -26.94
C ASN A 803 6.75 -0.70 -26.95
N ARG A 804 5.61 -0.21 -27.43
CA ARG A 804 4.40 -1.04 -27.61
C ARG A 804 4.45 -1.93 -28.87
N LYS A 805 5.10 -1.48 -29.95
CA LYS A 805 5.19 -2.23 -31.22
C LYS A 805 6.29 -3.28 -31.25
N THR A 806 7.31 -3.14 -30.40
CA THR A 806 8.35 -4.16 -30.19
C THR A 806 7.92 -5.33 -29.30
N VAL A 807 6.62 -5.41 -28.97
CA VAL A 807 5.98 -6.58 -28.35
C VAL A 807 5.68 -7.63 -29.43
N GLY A 808 6.76 -8.12 -30.05
CA GLY A 808 6.77 -9.26 -30.95
C GLY A 808 7.69 -10.30 -30.34
N TRP A 809 7.13 -11.46 -30.04
CA TRP A 809 7.73 -12.64 -29.41
C TRP A 809 9.20 -12.87 -29.80
N GLU A 810 10.12 -12.47 -28.91
CA GLU A 810 11.42 -13.09 -28.61
C GLU A 810 12.09 -12.28 -27.46
N ASP A 811 12.30 -12.93 -26.31
CA ASP A 811 12.96 -12.50 -25.06
C ASP A 811 12.39 -11.31 -24.24
N GLU A 812 11.34 -11.60 -23.46
CA GLU A 812 10.54 -10.71 -22.59
C GLU A 812 11.22 -10.14 -21.29
N SER A 813 12.55 -9.96 -21.23
CA SER A 813 13.22 -9.64 -19.93
C SER A 813 13.95 -8.30 -19.83
N ILE A 814 14.26 -7.60 -20.91
CA ILE A 814 15.17 -6.46 -20.87
C ILE A 814 14.41 -5.13 -20.72
N THR A 815 14.68 -4.40 -19.63
CA THR A 815 14.09 -3.07 -19.35
C THR A 815 14.59 -2.00 -20.34
N SER A 816 13.84 -0.90 -20.52
CA SER A 816 14.27 0.22 -21.38
C SER A 816 15.54 0.90 -20.84
N GLU A 817 15.67 1.02 -19.53
CA GLU A 817 16.88 1.53 -18.87
C GLU A 817 18.09 0.63 -19.17
N ALA A 818 17.90 -0.69 -19.23
CA ALA A 818 18.94 -1.63 -19.62
C ALA A 818 19.35 -1.49 -21.10
N LYS A 819 18.41 -1.23 -22.01
CA LYS A 819 18.74 -0.96 -23.43
C LYS A 819 19.59 0.30 -23.58
N ASN A 820 19.20 1.40 -22.93
CA ASN A 820 19.98 2.63 -22.95
C ASN A 820 21.39 2.41 -22.36
N ALA A 821 21.49 1.65 -21.27
CA ALA A 821 22.78 1.26 -20.72
C ALA A 821 23.59 0.38 -21.70
N GLY A 822 22.95 -0.55 -22.40
CA GLY A 822 23.56 -1.34 -23.48
C GLY A 822 24.11 -0.47 -24.59
N ASP A 823 23.36 0.54 -25.03
CA ASP A 823 23.80 1.52 -26.03
C ASP A 823 25.02 2.30 -25.55
N THR A 824 25.05 2.75 -24.28
CA THR A 824 26.25 3.40 -23.72
C THR A 824 27.46 2.47 -23.66
N ILE A 825 27.27 1.16 -23.40
CA ILE A 825 28.34 0.17 -23.43
C ILE A 825 28.83 -0.02 -24.87
N MET A 826 27.92 -0.12 -25.85
CA MET A 826 28.29 -0.25 -27.26
C MET A 826 29.08 0.96 -27.77
N GLU A 827 28.67 2.17 -27.40
CA GLU A 827 29.41 3.40 -27.73
C GLU A 827 30.80 3.39 -27.09
N ALA A 828 30.90 3.04 -25.80
CA ALA A 828 32.18 2.95 -25.11
C ALA A 828 33.11 1.89 -25.74
N VAL A 829 32.58 0.72 -26.11
CA VAL A 829 33.33 -0.36 -26.77
C VAL A 829 33.81 0.10 -28.15
N ALA A 830 32.96 0.74 -28.95
CA ALA A 830 33.33 1.26 -30.26
C ALA A 830 34.43 2.34 -30.17
N LEU A 831 34.33 3.25 -29.19
CA LEU A 831 35.35 4.28 -28.95
C LEU A 831 36.70 3.67 -28.56
N VAL A 832 36.72 2.76 -27.58
CA VAL A 832 37.94 2.16 -27.04
C VAL A 832 38.60 1.24 -28.07
N SER A 833 37.82 0.40 -28.75
CA SER A 833 38.33 -0.44 -29.84
C SER A 833 38.86 0.38 -31.01
N GLY A 834 38.21 1.51 -31.33
CA GLY A 834 38.65 2.45 -32.35
C GLY A 834 40.03 3.04 -32.04
N GLU A 835 40.25 3.51 -30.82
CA GLU A 835 41.54 4.07 -30.38
C GLU A 835 42.66 3.02 -30.26
N LEU A 836 42.34 1.79 -29.88
CA LEU A 836 43.32 0.70 -29.75
C LEU A 836 43.74 0.12 -31.10
N ASN A 837 42.82 0.07 -32.08
CA ASN A 837 43.07 -0.53 -33.39
C ASN A 837 43.60 0.47 -34.43
N ALA A 838 43.27 1.75 -34.30
CA ALA A 838 43.70 2.80 -35.22
C ALA A 838 44.14 4.05 -34.45
N GLY A 839 45.27 4.63 -34.83
CA GLY A 839 45.68 5.97 -34.39
C GLY A 839 44.80 7.07 -35.02
N HIS A 840 43.50 7.09 -34.70
CA HIS A 840 42.51 7.89 -35.38
C HIS A 840 42.40 9.35 -34.90
N THR A 841 41.88 10.15 -35.83
CA THR A 841 41.86 11.61 -35.90
C THR A 841 40.55 12.20 -35.36
N GLY A 842 40.28 12.02 -34.07
CA GLY A 842 39.17 12.64 -33.31
C GLY A 842 39.65 13.14 -31.95
N PRO A 843 38.81 13.82 -31.14
CA PRO A 843 39.17 14.16 -29.76
C PRO A 843 39.39 12.87 -28.97
N SER A 844 40.64 12.56 -28.64
CA SER A 844 40.99 11.30 -27.99
C SER A 844 40.60 11.30 -26.51
N LEU A 845 40.24 10.15 -25.95
CA LEU A 845 39.97 9.96 -24.51
C LEU A 845 41.15 10.44 -23.63
N THR A 846 42.36 10.41 -24.19
CA THR A 846 43.57 10.97 -23.57
C THR A 846 43.53 12.49 -23.38
N THR A 847 42.79 13.23 -24.21
CA THR A 847 42.56 14.68 -24.01
C THR A 847 41.70 14.98 -22.79
N TYR A 848 40.81 14.05 -22.41
CA TYR A 848 40.04 14.07 -21.17
C TYR A 848 40.81 13.46 -19.97
N GLY A 849 42.09 13.13 -20.16
CA GLY A 849 42.96 12.60 -19.11
C GLY A 849 42.64 11.16 -18.70
N GLN A 850 41.91 10.39 -19.51
CA GLN A 850 41.57 9.01 -19.21
C GLN A 850 42.22 8.04 -20.20
N ALA A 851 42.82 6.96 -19.68
CA ALA A 851 43.28 5.87 -20.54
C ALA A 851 42.07 5.10 -21.12
N PRO A 852 42.16 4.55 -22.35
CA PRO A 852 41.01 3.92 -23.00
C PRO A 852 40.43 2.74 -22.21
N LEU A 853 41.29 1.91 -21.61
CA LEU A 853 40.85 0.78 -20.78
C LEU A 853 40.25 1.25 -19.44
N ASP A 854 40.78 2.32 -18.85
CA ASP A 854 40.23 2.89 -17.61
C ASP A 854 38.85 3.52 -17.84
N TYR A 855 38.63 4.12 -19.01
CA TYR A 855 37.31 4.61 -19.42
C TYR A 855 36.29 3.46 -19.50
N LEU A 856 36.64 2.34 -20.13
CA LEU A 856 35.77 1.16 -20.19
C LEU A 856 35.46 0.58 -18.81
N ILE A 857 36.44 0.54 -17.91
CA ILE A 857 36.22 0.08 -16.54
C ILE A 857 35.29 1.04 -15.80
N ARG A 858 35.51 2.35 -15.94
CA ARG A 858 34.65 3.37 -15.33
C ARG A 858 33.24 3.33 -15.87
N THR A 859 33.03 3.04 -17.16
CA THR A 859 31.68 2.92 -17.70
C THR A 859 30.96 1.71 -17.13
N LEU A 860 31.61 0.55 -17.09
CA LEU A 860 31.03 -0.67 -16.54
C LEU A 860 30.80 -0.63 -15.01
N THR A 861 31.59 0.17 -14.27
CA THR A 861 31.53 0.21 -12.79
C THR A 861 30.75 1.40 -12.24
N VAL A 862 30.82 2.57 -12.88
CA VAL A 862 30.31 3.83 -12.34
C VAL A 862 29.16 4.38 -13.16
N THR A 863 29.22 4.33 -14.50
CA THR A 863 28.17 4.95 -15.33
C THR A 863 26.95 4.05 -15.46
N VAL A 864 27.15 2.74 -15.63
CA VAL A 864 26.07 1.76 -15.65
C VAL A 864 25.77 1.33 -14.21
N ARG A 865 24.48 1.37 -13.82
CA ARG A 865 24.06 0.88 -12.51
C ARG A 865 24.28 -0.63 -12.42
N HIS A 866 24.77 -1.09 -11.27
CA HIS A 866 25.05 -2.51 -11.06
C HIS A 866 23.80 -3.40 -11.24
N GLU A 867 22.61 -2.88 -10.97
CA GLU A 867 21.34 -3.59 -11.13
C GLU A 867 20.97 -3.85 -12.59
N THR A 868 21.23 -2.88 -13.48
CA THR A 868 20.87 -2.96 -14.91
C THR A 868 22.00 -3.51 -15.78
N LEU A 869 23.19 -3.72 -15.21
CA LEU A 869 24.39 -4.12 -15.93
C LEU A 869 24.23 -5.44 -16.71
N TYR A 870 23.64 -6.48 -16.10
CA TYR A 870 23.49 -7.78 -16.77
C TYR A 870 22.45 -7.73 -17.89
N ASP A 871 21.31 -7.08 -17.64
CA ASP A 871 20.29 -6.87 -18.67
C ASP A 871 20.84 -5.99 -19.82
N ALA A 872 21.68 -5.01 -19.49
CA ALA A 872 22.36 -4.19 -20.47
C ALA A 872 23.32 -5.03 -21.32
N LEU A 873 24.08 -5.95 -20.72
CA LEU A 873 24.95 -6.87 -21.45
C LEU A 873 24.18 -7.78 -22.42
N LEU A 874 22.95 -8.17 -22.09
CA LEU A 874 22.06 -8.96 -22.97
C LEU A 874 21.49 -8.14 -24.14
N SER A 875 21.44 -6.82 -24.01
CA SER A 875 20.92 -5.94 -25.06
C SER A 875 21.93 -5.60 -26.15
N ILE A 876 23.21 -5.93 -25.93
CA ILE A 876 24.32 -5.60 -26.83
C ILE A 876 24.30 -6.50 -28.07
N THR A 877 24.77 -5.98 -29.21
CA THR A 877 24.92 -6.79 -30.44
C THR A 877 26.03 -7.84 -30.31
N VAL A 878 25.90 -8.98 -30.98
CA VAL A 878 26.91 -10.07 -30.93
C VAL A 878 28.32 -9.59 -31.31
N ALA A 879 28.43 -8.63 -32.25
CA ALA A 879 29.70 -8.04 -32.65
C ALA A 879 30.33 -7.22 -31.51
N ALA A 880 29.57 -6.33 -30.89
CA ALA A 880 30.03 -5.53 -29.76
C ALA A 880 30.32 -6.41 -28.52
N ALA A 881 29.57 -7.50 -28.32
CA ALA A 881 29.84 -8.48 -27.26
C ALA A 881 31.20 -9.19 -27.44
N LEU A 882 31.58 -9.50 -28.69
CA LEU A 882 32.87 -10.11 -29.00
C LEU A 882 34.03 -9.14 -28.80
N ASP A 883 33.86 -7.87 -29.17
CA ASP A 883 34.89 -6.85 -28.95
C ASP A 883 35.00 -6.48 -27.48
N LEU A 884 33.87 -6.40 -26.76
CA LEU A 884 33.85 -6.24 -25.31
C LEU A 884 34.58 -7.40 -24.60
N LEU A 885 34.38 -8.65 -25.03
CA LEU A 885 35.06 -9.82 -24.47
C LEU A 885 36.59 -9.70 -24.61
N LYS A 886 37.09 -9.25 -25.76
CA LYS A 886 38.53 -9.00 -25.98
C LYS A 886 39.05 -7.89 -25.07
N LEU A 887 38.31 -6.78 -24.99
CA LEU A 887 38.70 -5.63 -24.17
C LEU A 887 38.71 -5.98 -22.67
N LEU A 888 37.74 -6.78 -22.19
CA LEU A 888 37.70 -7.24 -20.81
C LEU A 888 38.91 -8.09 -20.44
N VAL A 889 39.36 -8.98 -21.33
CA VAL A 889 40.57 -9.79 -21.11
C VAL A 889 41.82 -8.90 -21.06
N LEU A 890 41.92 -7.92 -21.95
CA LEU A 890 43.01 -6.93 -21.93
C LEU A 890 43.00 -6.08 -20.65
N CYS A 891 41.83 -5.70 -20.15
CA CYS A 891 41.68 -5.01 -18.86
C CYS A 891 42.19 -5.87 -17.69
N LEU A 892 41.87 -7.17 -17.70
CA LEU A 892 42.33 -8.12 -16.68
C LEU A 892 43.84 -8.36 -16.74
N ASP A 893 44.45 -8.34 -17.93
CA ASP A 893 45.91 -8.45 -18.08
C ASP A 893 46.64 -7.20 -17.55
N HIS A 894 46.06 -6.01 -17.70
CA HIS A 894 46.64 -4.75 -17.22
C HIS A 894 46.46 -4.52 -15.71
N GLN A 895 45.38 -5.04 -15.11
CA GLN A 895 45.16 -4.94 -13.67
C GLN A 895 45.79 -6.13 -12.95
N LYS A 896 46.81 -5.87 -12.11
CA LYS A 896 47.49 -6.91 -11.29
C LYS A 896 46.56 -7.71 -10.35
N GLN A 897 45.32 -7.26 -10.15
CA GLN A 897 44.26 -7.95 -9.41
C GLN A 897 43.00 -7.98 -10.28
N PRO A 898 42.44 -9.15 -10.61
CA PRO A 898 41.20 -9.22 -11.36
C PRO A 898 40.03 -8.76 -10.49
N SER A 899 39.21 -7.84 -10.99
CA SER A 899 38.01 -7.40 -10.27
C SER A 899 36.86 -8.40 -10.45
N ASP A 900 36.14 -8.69 -9.38
CA ASP A 900 35.00 -9.63 -9.36
C ASP A 900 33.91 -9.24 -10.37
N LEU A 901 33.65 -7.94 -10.52
CA LEU A 901 32.68 -7.43 -11.48
C LEU A 901 33.04 -7.77 -12.93
N LEU A 902 34.28 -7.50 -13.36
CA LEU A 902 34.71 -7.74 -14.76
C LEU A 902 34.67 -9.23 -15.10
N ILE A 903 35.06 -10.09 -14.17
CA ILE A 903 34.98 -11.55 -14.35
C ILE A 903 33.52 -12.00 -14.45
N ARG A 904 32.60 -11.43 -13.67
CA ARG A 904 31.18 -11.74 -13.79
C ARG A 904 30.59 -11.26 -15.12
N CYS A 905 30.95 -10.08 -15.59
CA CYS A 905 30.57 -9.61 -16.93
C CYS A 905 31.08 -10.56 -18.01
N LEU A 906 32.33 -11.00 -17.90
CA LEU A 906 32.96 -11.94 -18.80
C LEU A 906 32.26 -13.31 -18.80
N LEU A 907 31.96 -13.87 -17.62
CA LEU A 907 31.20 -15.11 -17.47
C LEU A 907 29.81 -14.99 -18.07
N HIS A 908 29.14 -13.86 -17.85
CA HIS A 908 27.80 -13.61 -18.37
C HIS A 908 27.80 -13.57 -19.91
N LEU A 909 28.75 -12.86 -20.53
CA LEU A 909 28.91 -12.83 -21.99
C LEU A 909 29.20 -14.23 -22.56
N ILE A 910 30.07 -15.01 -21.92
CA ILE A 910 30.38 -16.38 -22.35
C ILE A 910 29.15 -17.28 -22.26
N MET A 911 28.43 -17.24 -21.13
CA MET A 911 27.27 -18.10 -20.89
C MET A 911 26.09 -17.80 -21.82
N HIS A 912 25.88 -16.53 -22.21
CA HIS A 912 24.73 -16.15 -23.03
C HIS A 912 25.04 -16.12 -24.53
N TYR A 913 26.15 -15.51 -24.96
CA TYR A 913 26.44 -15.35 -26.40
C TYR A 913 27.26 -16.49 -26.98
N PHE A 914 28.16 -17.07 -26.20
CA PHE A 914 29.20 -17.97 -26.73
C PHE A 914 29.09 -19.42 -26.23
N HIS A 915 28.05 -19.78 -25.47
CA HIS A 915 27.84 -21.14 -24.95
C HIS A 915 27.56 -22.16 -26.07
N HIS A 916 26.99 -21.71 -27.20
CA HIS A 916 26.68 -22.57 -28.36
C HIS A 916 27.62 -22.37 -29.57
N SER A 917 28.55 -21.42 -29.54
CA SER A 917 29.42 -21.13 -30.68
C SER A 917 30.64 -22.06 -30.70
N THR A 918 30.53 -23.21 -31.37
CA THR A 918 31.66 -24.12 -31.61
C THR A 918 32.57 -23.68 -32.78
N ASP A 919 32.16 -22.67 -33.56
CA ASP A 919 32.66 -22.47 -34.94
C ASP A 919 33.30 -21.10 -35.26
N THR A 920 33.61 -20.29 -34.26
CA THR A 920 34.25 -18.97 -34.48
C THR A 920 35.77 -19.05 -34.31
N GLN A 921 36.49 -19.02 -35.44
CA GLN A 921 37.96 -18.97 -35.46
C GLN A 921 38.46 -17.78 -34.64
N GLY A 922 39.28 -18.03 -33.60
CA GLY A 922 39.93 -17.00 -32.78
C GLY A 922 39.37 -16.79 -31.36
N LEU A 923 38.24 -17.40 -30.99
CA LEU A 923 37.67 -17.31 -29.63
C LEU A 923 38.39 -18.21 -28.60
N GLY A 924 38.93 -19.35 -29.03
CA GLY A 924 39.66 -20.30 -28.17
C GLY A 924 40.77 -19.69 -27.30
N PRO A 925 41.75 -18.92 -27.84
CA PRO A 925 42.82 -18.33 -27.02
C PRO A 925 42.30 -17.29 -26.02
N ILE A 926 41.24 -16.55 -26.37
CA ILE A 926 40.61 -15.54 -25.50
C ILE A 926 39.93 -16.22 -24.30
N ILE A 927 39.20 -17.31 -24.55
CA ILE A 927 38.54 -18.09 -23.51
C ILE A 927 39.56 -18.76 -22.59
N LEU A 928 40.69 -19.26 -23.12
CA LEU A 928 41.77 -19.82 -22.30
C LEU A 928 42.43 -18.76 -21.40
N SER A 929 42.70 -17.56 -21.92
CA SER A 929 43.20 -16.45 -21.10
C SER A 929 42.21 -16.08 -20.00
N ALA A 930 40.93 -15.92 -20.36
CA ALA A 930 39.85 -15.65 -19.42
C ALA A 930 39.72 -16.74 -18.34
N GLN A 931 39.84 -18.01 -18.70
CA GLN A 931 39.81 -19.13 -17.77
C GLN A 931 40.93 -19.04 -16.74
N SER A 932 42.14 -18.64 -17.15
CA SER A 932 43.25 -18.46 -16.23
C SER A 932 42.94 -17.39 -15.16
N HIS A 933 42.38 -16.25 -15.58
CA HIS A 933 41.96 -15.16 -14.70
C HIS A 933 40.78 -15.52 -13.79
N ILE A 934 39.81 -16.30 -14.31
CA ILE A 934 38.70 -16.83 -13.51
C ILE A 934 39.24 -17.75 -12.40
N THR A 935 40.18 -18.66 -12.73
CA THR A 935 40.72 -19.60 -11.75
C THR A 935 41.56 -18.93 -10.67
N THR A 936 42.31 -17.87 -11.00
CA THR A 936 43.07 -17.10 -10.01
C THR A 936 42.13 -16.32 -9.08
N LEU A 937 41.07 -15.70 -9.62
CA LEU A 937 40.05 -15.06 -8.78
C LEU A 937 39.35 -16.08 -7.86
N LEU A 938 38.91 -17.22 -8.38
CA LEU A 938 38.23 -18.25 -7.58
C LEU A 938 39.10 -18.73 -6.42
N LYS A 939 40.40 -18.95 -6.65
CA LYS A 939 41.35 -19.30 -5.58
C LYS A 939 41.45 -18.19 -4.52
N SER A 940 41.51 -16.93 -4.95
CA SER A 940 41.56 -15.80 -4.02
C SER A 940 40.28 -15.67 -3.19
N GLN A 941 39.11 -15.86 -3.80
CA GLN A 941 37.80 -15.84 -3.17
C GLN A 941 37.62 -17.02 -2.21
N GLU A 942 38.09 -18.21 -2.57
CA GLU A 942 38.09 -19.39 -1.70
C GLU A 942 38.93 -19.15 -0.44
N VAL A 943 40.12 -18.54 -0.59
CA VAL A 943 40.95 -18.17 0.56
C VAL A 943 40.24 -17.13 1.43
N ALA A 944 39.67 -16.08 0.83
CA ALA A 944 38.92 -15.07 1.56
C ALA A 944 37.71 -15.67 2.29
N ALA A 945 36.90 -16.49 1.63
CA ALA A 945 35.76 -17.17 2.22
C ALA A 945 36.18 -18.10 3.38
N ARG A 946 37.29 -18.83 3.24
CA ARG A 946 37.86 -19.63 4.34
C ARG A 946 38.28 -18.77 5.52
N THR A 947 38.90 -17.61 5.28
CA THR A 947 39.26 -16.69 6.37
C THR A 947 38.03 -16.13 7.07
N VAL A 948 37.01 -15.69 6.32
CA VAL A 948 35.74 -15.19 6.87
C VAL A 948 35.03 -16.30 7.64
N LEU A 949 34.95 -17.52 7.12
CA LEU A 949 34.37 -18.66 7.82
C LEU A 949 35.15 -18.99 9.10
N GLY A 950 36.48 -18.90 9.07
CA GLY A 950 37.34 -19.03 10.24
C GLY A 950 37.02 -17.99 11.29
N CYS A 951 36.91 -16.72 10.90
CA CYS A 951 36.54 -15.61 11.78
C CYS A 951 35.11 -15.77 12.34
N LEU A 952 34.13 -16.16 11.51
CA LEU A 952 32.75 -16.40 11.93
C LEU A 952 32.66 -17.57 12.92
N ARG A 953 33.40 -18.66 12.69
CA ARG A 953 33.49 -19.77 13.65
C ARG A 953 34.14 -19.35 14.96
N LEU A 954 35.20 -18.53 14.90
CA LEU A 954 35.82 -17.97 16.10
C LEU A 954 34.86 -17.05 16.86
N MET A 955 34.09 -16.20 16.17
CA MET A 955 33.08 -15.34 16.78
C MET A 955 31.91 -16.14 17.36
N ALA A 956 31.44 -17.18 16.67
CA ALA A 956 30.41 -18.08 17.18
C ALA A 956 30.86 -18.81 18.46
N ASN A 957 32.12 -19.30 18.48
CA ASN A 957 32.69 -19.94 19.65
C ASN A 957 32.95 -18.95 20.80
N TYR A 958 33.31 -17.69 20.50
CA TYR A 958 33.46 -16.64 21.52
C TYR A 958 32.12 -16.22 22.14
N GLY A 959 31.03 -16.25 21.36
CA GLY A 959 29.67 -16.00 21.85
C GLY A 959 29.23 -17.04 22.88
N GLN A 960 29.57 -18.32 22.67
CA GLN A 960 29.26 -19.39 23.62
C GLN A 960 30.05 -19.29 24.94
N TYR A 961 31.27 -18.73 24.93
CA TYR A 961 32.09 -18.58 26.14
C TYR A 961 31.68 -17.42 27.07
N ASN A 962 30.81 -16.50 26.62
CA ASN A 962 30.30 -15.39 27.43
C ASN A 962 28.88 -15.64 27.98
N GLU A 963 28.24 -16.75 27.61
CA GLU A 963 26.94 -17.19 28.16
C GLU A 963 27.08 -18.24 29.29
N GLU A 964 28.27 -18.79 29.52
CA GLU A 964 28.66 -19.50 30.76
C GLU A 964 29.28 -18.52 31.78
#